data_AF-A0A445EYU7-F1
#
_entry.id   AF-A0A445EYU7-F1
#
_cell.length_a   1.000
_cell.length_b   1.000
_cell.length_c   1.000
_cell.angle_alpha   90.00
_cell.angle_beta   90.00
_cell.angle_gamma   90.00
#
_symmetry.space_group_name_H-M   'P 1'
#
loop_
_entity.id
_entity.type
_entity.pdbx_description
1 polymer ?
#
loop_
_entity_poly.entity_id
_entity_poly.type
_entity_poly.pdbx_seq_one_letter_code
_entity_poly.pdbx_strand_id
1 'polypeptide(L)'
;MLPLEHHFRYHPPLTLTKLKPFSRANSRVSLPHIDNSFHRFNPNPCRFRCPISSNDSLRFGLRVGHRASWVCRSTGEPDSAADSGEKKTGSSSSDEDADSNRRKGGWWSRWRRWRWQPLIQAQEIGVLLMQIGIAFFVMRLLRPGIPLPGSDPRSSTVFIALFYAAVLAGLLHRFPVSFSQHTAGQIWNRKSGPSAGTKSSEQGETITFADIAGVDEAKEELEEIVEFLRNPDRYVRLGARPPRGVLLVGLPGTGKTLLAKAVAGEADVPFISCSASEFVELYVGMGASRVRDLFARAKREAPSIIFIDEIDAVAKSRDGKFRIVSNDEREQTLNQLLTEMDGFDSNSAVIVLGATNRSDVLDPALRRPGRFDRVVMVEAPDRIGREAILKVHVSKKELPLAKNVDLSDIACMTTGFTGADLANLVNEAALLAGRQNKVVVEKLDFVQAVERSIAGIEKKTAKLRGSEKAVVARHEAGHAVVGTAVAKLLPGQPRVEKLSILPRSGGALGFTYIPPTTEDRYLLFVDELHGRLVTLLGGRAAEEVVFSGRVSTGALDDIRQATDMAYKAIAEYGLNQTIGPVSIATLSSGGIDDSGGAAVPWGRDQGHLVDLVQKEVQTLLQSALAIALSIIRANPAVLDGLGADLEEKEKVEGEELQKWLRLVVAPTELATFVKGTQPPLLPSQTGS
;
A
#
# COMPACT_ATOMS: atom_id res chain seq x y z
N MET A 1 -56.32 40.87 9.56
CA MET A 1 -57.52 40.47 10.33
C MET A 1 -57.09 39.44 11.36
N LEU A 2 -57.02 39.87 12.62
CA LEU A 2 -56.94 39.08 13.85
C LEU A 2 -58.33 38.47 14.18
N PRO A 3 -58.56 37.76 15.30
CA PRO A 3 -57.68 36.96 16.18
C PRO A 3 -58.33 35.62 16.61
N LEU A 4 -57.64 34.81 17.41
CA LEU A 4 -58.24 34.18 18.59
C LEU A 4 -57.17 34.02 19.69
N GLU A 5 -57.40 34.74 20.79
CA GLU A 5 -56.64 34.72 22.04
C GLU A 5 -57.23 33.68 23.01
N HIS A 6 -56.41 33.16 23.93
CA HIS A 6 -56.83 32.98 25.32
C HIS A 6 -55.64 33.09 26.29
N HIS A 7 -55.68 34.14 27.10
CA HIS A 7 -54.84 34.44 28.27
C HIS A 7 -55.37 33.75 29.54
N PHE A 8 -54.48 33.47 30.51
CA PHE A 8 -54.58 33.75 31.97
C PHE A 8 -53.49 32.95 32.73
N ARG A 9 -52.79 33.40 33.79
CA ARG A 9 -52.78 34.61 34.63
C ARG A 9 -51.51 34.52 35.54
N TYR A 10 -50.85 35.64 35.82
CA TYR A 10 -49.79 35.81 36.84
C TYR A 10 -50.39 36.13 38.22
N HIS A 11 -49.74 35.72 39.33
CA HIS A 11 -49.31 36.57 40.47
C HIS A 11 -48.68 35.75 41.65
N PRO A 12 -47.61 36.25 42.33
CA PRO A 12 -46.99 35.74 43.58
C PRO A 12 -47.54 36.53 44.82
N PRO A 13 -47.16 36.32 46.14
CA PRO A 13 -45.83 36.64 46.73
C PRO A 13 -45.43 35.92 48.08
N LEU A 14 -44.31 36.39 48.71
CA LEU A 14 -43.83 36.27 50.12
C LEU A 14 -42.87 35.08 50.41
N THR A 15 -41.70 35.17 51.07
CA THR A 15 -41.09 36.16 52.01
C THR A 15 -39.57 35.95 52.20
N LEU A 16 -38.83 37.06 52.38
CA LEU A 16 -37.64 37.35 53.23
C LEU A 16 -36.82 36.17 53.82
N THR A 17 -35.47 36.16 53.72
CA THR A 17 -34.58 36.83 54.72
C THR A 17 -33.18 37.24 54.19
N LYS A 18 -32.66 38.29 54.83
CA LYS A 18 -31.37 39.02 54.66
C LYS A 18 -30.14 38.18 55.08
N LEU A 19 -28.94 38.42 54.53
CA LEU A 19 -27.91 39.30 55.13
C LEU A 19 -26.78 39.68 54.14
N LYS A 20 -26.18 40.84 54.40
CA LYS A 20 -25.32 41.69 53.56
C LYS A 20 -23.79 41.47 53.79
N PRO A 21 -22.91 42.14 53.00
CA PRO A 21 -21.47 41.83 52.79
C PRO A 21 -20.49 42.80 53.50
N PHE A 22 -19.19 42.49 53.46
CA PHE A 22 -18.04 43.35 53.81
C PHE A 22 -16.77 42.80 53.13
N SER A 23 -15.70 43.50 52.78
CA SER A 23 -15.40 44.85 52.28
C SER A 23 -13.90 44.85 51.89
N ARG A 24 -13.52 45.75 50.98
CA ARG A 24 -12.16 46.11 50.51
C ARG A 24 -11.06 46.17 51.60
N ALA A 25 -9.79 45.91 51.21
CA ALA A 25 -8.68 46.87 51.36
C ALA A 25 -7.34 46.38 50.72
N ASN A 26 -6.58 47.36 50.24
CA ASN A 26 -5.27 47.32 49.56
C ASN A 26 -4.08 46.93 50.45
N SER A 27 -3.00 46.39 49.86
CA SER A 27 -1.60 46.89 49.90
C SER A 27 -0.65 45.81 49.35
N ARG A 28 -0.01 46.00 48.19
CA ARG A 28 1.31 46.64 47.93
C ARG A 28 2.53 45.84 48.44
N VAL A 29 3.42 45.51 47.49
CA VAL A 29 4.90 45.35 47.59
C VAL A 29 5.32 43.99 48.22
N SER A 30 6.26 43.17 47.73
CA SER A 30 7.46 43.30 46.88
C SER A 30 7.94 41.89 46.46
N LEU A 31 8.62 41.79 45.32
CA LEU A 31 9.55 40.68 44.97
C LEU A 31 10.70 40.57 45.99
N PRO A 32 11.35 39.38 46.09
CA PRO A 32 12.68 39.30 45.47
C PRO A 32 13.01 37.96 44.80
N HIS A 33 13.92 38.06 43.83
CA HIS A 33 14.79 37.01 43.29
C HIS A 33 15.68 36.38 44.38
N ILE A 34 16.13 35.13 44.19
CA ILE A 34 17.56 34.70 44.10
C ILE A 34 17.70 33.16 44.21
N ASP A 35 18.36 32.61 43.19
CA ASP A 35 19.35 31.51 43.09
C ASP A 35 19.16 30.07 43.63
N ASN A 36 19.36 29.15 42.67
CA ASN A 36 20.27 27.98 42.65
C ASN A 36 20.72 27.36 43.98
N SER A 37 20.44 26.07 44.17
CA SER A 37 21.44 24.98 44.05
C SER A 37 20.95 23.64 44.62
N PHE A 38 21.33 22.57 43.93
CA PHE A 38 21.51 21.17 44.34
C PHE A 38 21.01 20.71 45.72
N HIS A 39 20.21 19.63 45.76
CA HIS A 39 20.65 18.34 46.33
C HIS A 39 19.62 17.23 46.13
N ARG A 40 20.13 16.05 45.73
CA ARG A 40 19.45 14.75 45.78
C ARG A 40 18.89 14.50 47.18
N PHE A 41 17.61 14.12 47.28
CA PHE A 41 17.11 13.36 48.41
C PHE A 41 16.08 12.33 47.93
N ASN A 42 16.46 11.06 48.06
CA ASN A 42 15.57 9.91 48.01
C ASN A 42 15.07 9.66 49.43
N PRO A 43 13.76 9.44 49.63
CA PRO A 43 13.38 8.39 50.57
C PRO A 43 12.16 7.59 50.09
N ASN A 44 12.35 6.30 49.85
CA ASN A 44 11.35 5.30 50.24
C ASN A 44 11.35 5.21 51.77
N PRO A 45 10.19 5.04 52.42
CA PRO A 45 9.89 3.69 52.91
C PRO A 45 8.39 3.31 53.02
N CYS A 46 8.16 1.99 53.03
CA CYS A 46 7.16 1.23 53.81
C CYS A 46 5.67 1.30 53.40
N ARG A 47 5.12 0.19 52.86
CA ARG A 47 4.50 -0.97 53.55
C ARG A 47 3.07 -0.71 54.02
N PHE A 48 2.10 -1.34 53.35
CA PHE A 48 0.96 -1.97 54.02
C PHE A 48 0.68 -3.33 53.37
N ARG A 49 0.58 -4.36 54.21
CA ARG A 49 0.34 -5.75 53.84
C ARG A 49 -0.86 -6.26 54.64
N CYS A 50 -1.64 -7.13 53.98
CA CYS A 50 -2.50 -8.22 54.49
C CYS A 50 -3.96 -7.93 54.92
N PRO A 51 -4.83 -8.97 54.93
CA PRO A 51 -4.57 -10.40 54.65
C PRO A 51 -5.53 -11.11 53.66
N ILE A 52 -5.11 -12.32 53.33
CA ILE A 52 -5.82 -13.42 52.66
C ILE A 52 -6.90 -14.00 53.59
N SER A 53 -8.05 -14.40 53.03
CA SER A 53 -8.89 -15.48 53.58
C SER A 53 -9.50 -16.29 52.43
N SER A 54 -9.45 -17.60 52.62
CA SER A 54 -9.76 -18.71 51.71
C SER A 54 -11.20 -19.20 51.84
N ASN A 55 -11.69 -19.79 50.74
CA ASN A 55 -12.78 -20.76 50.61
C ASN A 55 -14.19 -20.38 51.10
N ASP A 56 -15.13 -20.33 50.16
CA ASP A 56 -16.33 -21.17 50.25
C ASP A 56 -16.99 -21.39 48.89
N SER A 57 -17.30 -22.65 48.63
CA SER A 57 -18.10 -23.15 47.52
C SER A 57 -19.58 -23.10 47.88
N LEU A 58 -20.47 -22.59 47.00
CA LEU A 58 -21.88 -23.01 46.93
C LEU A 58 -22.54 -22.55 45.62
N ARG A 59 -23.31 -23.47 45.03
CA ARG A 59 -24.12 -23.38 43.79
C ARG A 59 -25.45 -22.65 44.02
N PHE A 60 -26.22 -22.51 42.92
CA PHE A 60 -27.59 -21.99 42.72
C PHE A 60 -27.67 -20.46 42.54
N GLY A 61 -28.45 -19.88 41.62
CA GLY A 61 -29.33 -20.37 40.55
C GLY A 61 -29.94 -19.12 39.87
N LEU A 62 -29.87 -19.02 38.54
CA LEU A 62 -31.00 -18.98 37.59
C LEU A 62 -32.02 -17.81 37.71
N ARG A 63 -32.23 -17.17 36.55
CA ARG A 63 -33.47 -16.54 35.99
C ARG A 63 -33.83 -15.12 36.46
N VAL A 64 -34.44 -14.22 35.67
CA VAL A 64 -35.13 -14.18 34.36
C VAL A 64 -35.13 -12.69 33.93
N GLY A 65 -34.87 -12.34 32.66
CA GLY A 65 -35.88 -11.92 31.66
C GLY A 65 -36.03 -10.38 31.58
N HIS A 66 -36.35 -9.72 30.47
CA HIS A 66 -37.20 -10.15 29.37
C HIS A 66 -37.15 -9.15 28.18
N ARG A 67 -37.27 -9.72 26.94
CA ARG A 67 -38.13 -9.31 25.79
C ARG A 67 -37.77 -8.03 24.99
N ALA A 68 -38.03 -7.92 23.68
CA ALA A 68 -38.77 -8.73 22.71
C ALA A 68 -38.28 -8.45 21.26
N SER A 69 -38.15 -9.45 20.37
CA SER A 69 -39.05 -9.83 19.25
C SER A 69 -39.04 -8.85 18.06
N TRP A 70 -38.92 -9.29 16.80
CA TRP A 70 -39.95 -10.06 16.08
C TRP A 70 -39.42 -11.19 15.18
N VAL A 71 -40.32 -12.16 15.00
CA VAL A 71 -40.26 -13.44 14.30
C VAL A 71 -41.27 -13.38 13.15
N CYS A 72 -41.04 -14.06 12.02
CA CYS A 72 -41.99 -15.05 11.52
C CYS A 72 -41.45 -15.91 10.37
N ARG A 73 -41.68 -17.22 10.55
CA ARG A 73 -41.57 -18.34 9.63
C ARG A 73 -43.01 -18.63 9.18
N SER A 74 -43.24 -19.04 7.94
CA SER A 74 -44.45 -19.79 7.59
C SER A 74 -44.19 -20.81 6.50
N THR A 75 -44.57 -22.04 6.80
CA THR A 75 -44.80 -23.17 5.91
C THR A 75 -46.17 -23.06 5.24
N GLY A 76 -46.32 -23.56 4.00
CA GLY A 76 -47.61 -23.88 3.40
C GLY A 76 -47.65 -23.70 1.87
N GLU A 77 -47.62 -24.81 1.13
CA GLU A 77 -48.31 -24.97 -0.17
C GLU A 77 -49.84 -25.01 0.08
N PRO A 78 -50.73 -24.62 -0.87
CA PRO A 78 -50.93 -25.33 -2.15
C PRO A 78 -51.38 -24.52 -3.39
N ASP A 79 -51.29 -25.19 -4.54
CA ASP A 79 -52.19 -25.24 -5.71
C ASP A 79 -52.71 -23.98 -6.43
N SER A 80 -52.38 -23.98 -7.74
CA SER A 80 -53.28 -23.90 -8.90
C SER A 80 -53.53 -22.58 -9.64
N ALA A 81 -53.63 -22.79 -10.96
CA ALA A 81 -54.20 -22.00 -12.05
C ALA A 81 -53.26 -21.03 -12.79
N ALA A 82 -53.25 -20.96 -14.13
CA ALA A 82 -53.74 -21.81 -15.21
C ALA A 82 -53.24 -21.10 -16.49
N ASP A 83 -52.77 -21.83 -17.50
CA ASP A 83 -53.37 -21.66 -18.83
C ASP A 83 -53.15 -22.91 -19.69
N SER A 84 -54.15 -23.19 -20.49
CA SER A 84 -54.53 -24.49 -21.03
C SER A 84 -54.88 -24.38 -22.51
N GLY A 85 -54.76 -25.49 -23.24
CA GLY A 85 -55.45 -25.73 -24.51
C GLY A 85 -54.51 -26.04 -25.68
N GLU A 86 -54.18 -27.31 -25.93
CA GLU A 86 -54.91 -28.28 -26.77
C GLU A 86 -54.84 -28.00 -28.29
N LYS A 87 -54.04 -28.80 -29.02
CA LYS A 87 -54.42 -29.99 -29.83
C LYS A 87 -54.91 -29.65 -31.24
N LYS A 88 -54.29 -30.27 -32.25
CA LYS A 88 -54.96 -31.29 -33.07
C LYS A 88 -53.99 -32.10 -33.93
N THR A 89 -54.40 -33.34 -34.14
CA THR A 89 -53.76 -34.52 -34.74
C THR A 89 -54.22 -34.77 -36.17
N GLY A 90 -53.45 -35.56 -36.93
CA GLY A 90 -53.85 -36.32 -38.13
C GLY A 90 -52.82 -36.18 -39.28
N SER A 91 -51.94 -37.17 -39.53
CA SER A 91 -52.09 -38.35 -40.43
C SER A 91 -52.15 -37.95 -41.91
N SER A 92 -51.47 -38.54 -42.91
CA SER A 92 -50.77 -39.83 -43.12
C SER A 92 -50.13 -39.84 -44.54
N SER A 93 -49.25 -40.82 -44.81
CA SER A 93 -48.90 -41.44 -46.13
C SER A 93 -48.19 -40.56 -47.20
N SER A 94 -47.26 -41.01 -48.04
CA SER A 94 -46.68 -42.33 -48.40
C SER A 94 -45.55 -42.13 -49.43
N ASP A 95 -44.64 -43.10 -49.51
CA ASP A 95 -43.85 -43.60 -50.65
C ASP A 95 -42.87 -42.69 -51.43
N GLU A 96 -41.60 -43.11 -51.52
CA GLU A 96 -41.02 -43.71 -52.74
C GLU A 96 -39.53 -44.10 -52.58
N ASP A 97 -39.19 -45.20 -53.27
CA ASP A 97 -37.91 -45.94 -53.32
C ASP A 97 -36.90 -45.39 -54.35
N ALA A 98 -35.66 -45.92 -54.24
CA ALA A 98 -34.56 -45.95 -55.23
C ALA A 98 -33.72 -44.65 -55.36
N ASP A 99 -32.39 -44.63 -55.57
CA ASP A 99 -31.49 -45.63 -56.13
C ASP A 99 -30.01 -45.39 -55.72
N SER A 100 -29.26 -46.50 -55.69
CA SER A 100 -27.81 -46.74 -55.81
C SER A 100 -26.73 -45.69 -55.46
N ASN A 101 -26.08 -45.97 -54.33
CA ASN A 101 -24.67 -46.44 -54.24
C ASN A 101 -23.52 -45.51 -54.68
N ARG A 102 -22.84 -44.84 -53.72
CA ARG A 102 -21.38 -44.97 -53.51
C ARG A 102 -20.80 -44.14 -52.35
N ARG A 103 -19.93 -44.83 -51.60
CA ARG A 103 -18.71 -44.40 -50.88
C ARG A 103 -18.81 -44.04 -49.37
N LYS A 104 -18.07 -44.88 -48.63
CA LYS A 104 -17.33 -44.65 -47.38
C LYS A 104 -18.14 -44.52 -46.08
N GLY A 105 -18.53 -45.69 -45.57
CA GLY A 105 -17.86 -46.26 -44.40
C GLY A 105 -17.90 -45.45 -43.11
N GLY A 106 -19.08 -45.03 -42.69
CA GLY A 106 -19.37 -44.61 -41.32
C GLY A 106 -19.87 -45.80 -40.50
N TRP A 107 -19.18 -46.03 -39.39
CA TRP A 107 -19.75 -46.09 -38.05
C TRP A 107 -20.92 -47.07 -37.77
N TRP A 108 -20.65 -47.95 -36.81
CA TRP A 108 -21.56 -48.82 -36.06
C TRP A 108 -21.98 -50.13 -36.73
N SER A 109 -21.25 -51.18 -36.40
CA SER A 109 -21.95 -52.35 -35.86
C SER A 109 -21.27 -52.83 -34.60
N ARG A 110 -22.12 -53.35 -33.71
CA ARG A 110 -21.80 -54.27 -32.62
C ARG A 110 -21.68 -53.64 -31.22
N TRP A 111 -22.84 -53.64 -30.57
CA TRP A 111 -23.05 -53.90 -29.15
C TRP A 111 -21.81 -54.43 -28.41
N ARG A 112 -21.37 -53.72 -27.37
CA ARG A 112 -20.87 -54.32 -26.12
C ARG A 112 -20.62 -53.28 -25.02
N ARG A 113 -21.23 -53.53 -23.86
CA ARG A 113 -20.77 -53.21 -22.49
C ARG A 113 -20.50 -51.74 -22.17
N TRP A 114 -21.47 -51.11 -21.51
CA TRP A 114 -21.22 -49.99 -20.62
C TRP A 114 -20.39 -50.50 -19.43
N ARG A 115 -19.09 -50.22 -19.45
CA ARG A 115 -18.19 -50.39 -18.31
C ARG A 115 -18.35 -49.17 -17.40
N TRP A 116 -18.73 -49.42 -16.15
CA TRP A 116 -18.44 -48.49 -15.06
C TRP A 116 -16.91 -48.36 -14.95
N GLN A 117 -16.39 -47.14 -15.11
CA GLN A 117 -15.06 -46.79 -14.63
C GLN A 117 -15.26 -46.09 -13.27
N PRO A 118 -14.71 -46.64 -12.16
CA PRO A 118 -14.69 -45.91 -10.91
C PRO A 118 -13.72 -44.73 -11.05
N LEU A 119 -14.25 -43.51 -11.01
CA LEU A 119 -13.47 -42.36 -10.57
C LEU A 119 -13.03 -42.63 -9.13
N ILE A 120 -11.74 -42.44 -8.87
CA ILE A 120 -11.04 -42.51 -7.57
C ILE A 120 -10.39 -43.88 -7.29
N GLN A 121 -9.05 -43.89 -7.36
CA GLN A 121 -8.19 -44.99 -6.93
C GLN A 121 -8.39 -45.26 -5.44
N ALA A 122 -8.85 -46.47 -5.11
CA ALA A 122 -8.98 -46.97 -3.74
C ALA A 122 -7.66 -46.94 -2.92
N GLN A 123 -6.52 -46.66 -3.55
CA GLN A 123 -5.23 -46.51 -2.88
C GLN A 123 -5.09 -45.19 -2.09
N GLU A 124 -5.70 -44.09 -2.53
CA GLU A 124 -5.52 -42.78 -1.86
C GLU A 124 -6.31 -42.68 -0.55
N ILE A 125 -7.52 -43.26 -0.53
CA ILE A 125 -8.35 -43.34 0.69
C ILE A 125 -7.67 -44.23 1.75
N GLY A 126 -7.00 -45.31 1.32
CA GLY A 126 -6.26 -46.19 2.21
C GLY A 126 -5.09 -45.49 2.90
N VAL A 127 -4.34 -44.66 2.16
CA VAL A 127 -3.22 -43.89 2.71
C VAL A 127 -3.72 -42.81 3.67
N LEU A 128 -4.82 -42.12 3.33
CA LEU A 128 -5.45 -41.13 4.21
C LEU A 128 -5.97 -41.74 5.52
N LEU A 129 -6.63 -42.89 5.45
CA LEU A 129 -7.10 -43.61 6.64
C LEU A 129 -5.93 -44.13 7.49
N MET A 130 -4.85 -44.57 6.86
CA MET A 130 -3.63 -44.98 7.56
C MET A 130 -2.94 -43.80 8.24
N GLN A 131 -2.85 -42.63 7.59
CA GLN A 131 -2.29 -41.41 8.17
C GLN A 131 -3.14 -40.90 9.35
N ILE A 132 -4.47 -40.92 9.23
CA ILE A 132 -5.38 -40.59 10.34
C ILE A 132 -5.22 -41.60 11.48
N GLY A 133 -5.07 -42.89 11.17
CA GLY A 133 -4.80 -43.93 12.17
C GLY A 133 -3.49 -43.72 12.93
N ILE A 134 -2.41 -43.34 12.23
CA ILE A 134 -1.12 -43.01 12.84
C ILE A 134 -1.23 -41.75 13.69
N ALA A 135 -1.94 -40.71 13.22
CA ALA A 135 -2.16 -39.49 13.99
C ALA A 135 -2.94 -39.76 15.29
N PHE A 136 -4.00 -40.56 15.23
CA PHE A 136 -4.75 -41.00 16.42
C PHE A 136 -3.89 -41.86 17.36
N PHE A 137 -3.06 -42.74 16.80
CA PHE A 137 -2.13 -43.57 17.57
C PHE A 137 -1.10 -42.72 18.31
N VAL A 138 -0.47 -41.76 17.62
CA VAL A 138 0.51 -40.82 18.21
C VAL A 138 -0.16 -39.92 19.26
N MET A 139 -1.38 -39.43 19.01
CA MET A 139 -2.15 -38.68 20.02
C MET A 139 -2.46 -39.52 21.27
N ARG A 140 -2.77 -40.82 21.11
CA ARG A 140 -3.05 -41.75 22.22
C ARG A 140 -1.78 -42.08 23.02
N LEU A 141 -0.62 -42.16 22.35
CA LEU A 141 0.68 -42.46 22.95
C LEU A 141 1.25 -41.26 23.71
N LEU A 142 1.03 -40.05 23.20
CA LEU A 142 1.53 -38.81 23.81
C LEU A 142 0.66 -38.30 24.99
N ARG A 143 -0.63 -38.69 25.09
CA ARG A 143 -1.51 -38.31 26.20
C ARG A 143 -2.53 -39.41 26.56
N PRO A 144 -2.19 -40.38 27.42
CA PRO A 144 -3.07 -41.52 27.72
C PRO A 144 -4.31 -41.20 28.59
N GLY A 145 -4.57 -39.93 28.95
CA GLY A 145 -5.52 -39.57 30.01
C GLY A 145 -6.75 -38.72 29.65
N ILE A 146 -7.06 -38.44 28.37
CA ILE A 146 -8.23 -37.59 28.02
C ILE A 146 -9.42 -38.46 27.58
N PRO A 147 -10.56 -38.46 28.31
CA PRO A 147 -11.80 -39.10 27.86
C PRO A 147 -12.51 -38.24 26.80
N LEU A 148 -13.04 -38.88 25.75
CA LEU A 148 -13.99 -38.25 24.83
C LEU A 148 -15.33 -38.01 25.56
N PRO A 149 -16.06 -36.93 25.24
CA PRO A 149 -17.34 -36.66 25.89
C PRO A 149 -18.36 -37.74 25.51
N GLY A 150 -18.83 -38.53 26.49
CA GLY A 150 -20.01 -39.38 26.33
C GLY A 150 -19.88 -40.90 26.62
N SER A 151 -18.83 -41.40 27.28
CA SER A 151 -18.80 -42.81 27.70
C SER A 151 -18.23 -42.99 29.10
N ASP A 152 -19.05 -43.48 30.02
CA ASP A 152 -18.63 -43.94 31.35
C ASP A 152 -17.80 -45.25 31.27
N PRO A 153 -16.97 -45.53 32.29
CA PRO A 153 -15.83 -46.42 32.17
C PRO A 153 -16.15 -47.86 32.61
N ARG A 154 -15.60 -48.85 31.90
CA ARG A 154 -14.87 -50.03 32.41
C ARG A 154 -14.82 -51.18 31.39
N SER A 155 -13.63 -51.40 30.82
CA SER A 155 -13.02 -52.73 30.66
C SER A 155 -11.53 -52.55 30.33
N SER A 156 -10.70 -53.51 30.72
CA SER A 156 -9.24 -53.43 30.64
C SER A 156 -8.75 -53.32 29.20
N THR A 157 -8.13 -52.18 28.86
CA THR A 157 -7.58 -51.87 27.53
C THR A 157 -6.39 -52.75 27.11
N VAL A 158 -5.97 -53.68 27.97
CA VAL A 158 -4.85 -54.61 27.71
C VAL A 158 -5.20 -55.64 26.63
N PHE A 159 -6.43 -56.16 26.62
CA PHE A 159 -6.83 -57.19 25.64
C PHE A 159 -7.03 -56.60 24.23
N ILE A 160 -7.52 -55.38 24.15
CA ILE A 160 -7.68 -54.66 22.88
C ILE A 160 -6.30 -54.32 22.30
N ALA A 161 -5.36 -53.86 23.13
CA ALA A 161 -3.99 -53.59 22.70
C ALA A 161 -3.25 -54.85 22.23
N LEU A 162 -3.43 -55.99 22.92
CA LEU A 162 -2.86 -57.28 22.52
C LEU A 162 -3.44 -57.79 21.19
N PHE A 163 -4.74 -57.60 20.96
CA PHE A 163 -5.37 -57.94 19.68
C PHE A 163 -4.78 -57.13 18.53
N TYR A 164 -4.63 -55.81 18.68
CA TYR A 164 -4.03 -54.97 17.64
C TYR A 164 -2.53 -55.27 17.42
N ALA A 165 -1.77 -55.58 18.49
CA ALA A 165 -0.38 -55.99 18.37
C ALA A 165 -0.21 -57.33 17.63
N ALA A 166 -1.10 -58.31 17.90
CA ALA A 166 -1.11 -59.59 17.19
C ALA A 166 -1.52 -59.45 15.71
N VAL A 167 -2.48 -58.57 15.40
CA VAL A 167 -2.88 -58.26 14.02
C VAL A 167 -1.73 -57.58 13.26
N LEU A 168 -1.02 -56.64 13.89
CA LEU A 168 0.12 -55.95 13.28
C LEU A 168 1.30 -56.91 13.04
N ALA A 169 1.59 -57.78 14.00
CA ALA A 169 2.60 -58.83 13.85
C ALA A 169 2.23 -59.85 12.75
N GLY A 170 0.95 -60.24 12.66
CA GLY A 170 0.45 -61.11 11.59
C GLY A 170 0.52 -60.48 10.19
N LEU A 171 0.27 -59.17 10.09
CA LEU A 171 0.42 -58.40 8.85
C LEU A 171 1.88 -58.30 8.40
N LEU A 172 2.80 -58.03 9.34
CA LEU A 172 4.25 -57.99 9.08
C LEU A 172 4.82 -59.35 8.69
N HIS A 173 4.28 -60.45 9.23
CA HIS A 173 4.74 -61.81 8.89
C HIS A 173 4.17 -62.33 7.56
N ARG A 174 3.03 -61.80 7.09
CA ARG A 174 2.39 -62.19 5.82
C ARG A 174 2.92 -61.41 4.61
N PHE A 175 3.50 -60.23 4.83
CA PHE A 175 4.18 -59.43 3.81
C PHE A 175 5.65 -59.23 4.20
N PRO A 176 6.57 -60.12 3.80
CA PRO A 176 7.99 -59.82 3.92
C PRO A 176 8.29 -58.64 3.00
N VAL A 177 8.42 -57.44 3.56
CA VAL A 177 8.99 -56.30 2.87
C VAL A 177 10.46 -56.67 2.62
N SER A 178 10.75 -57.09 1.39
CA SER A 178 12.11 -57.34 0.93
C SER A 178 12.88 -56.02 0.99
N PHE A 179 13.54 -55.78 2.12
CA PHE A 179 14.56 -54.76 2.24
C PHE A 179 15.77 -55.29 1.48
N SER A 180 15.84 -54.96 0.18
CA SER A 180 16.97 -55.31 -0.67
C SER A 180 18.25 -54.76 -0.05
N GLN A 181 19.07 -55.68 0.47
CA GLN A 181 20.45 -55.45 0.83
C GLN A 181 21.25 -55.22 -0.46
N HIS A 182 21.30 -53.99 -0.95
CA HIS A 182 22.37 -53.56 -1.83
C HIS A 182 22.93 -52.22 -1.37
N THR A 183 24.23 -52.25 -1.06
CA THR A 183 25.18 -51.12 -1.06
C THR A 183 25.08 -50.07 0.05
N ALA A 184 25.25 -50.50 1.29
CA ALA A 184 25.84 -49.66 2.35
C ALA A 184 27.37 -49.78 2.26
N GLY A 185 27.99 -49.01 1.36
CA GLY A 185 29.44 -49.06 1.19
C GLY A 185 29.96 -48.42 -0.09
N GLN A 186 29.39 -47.28 -0.52
CA GLN A 186 29.98 -46.43 -1.57
C GLN A 186 29.24 -45.08 -1.67
N ILE A 187 29.20 -44.32 -0.58
CA ILE A 187 28.85 -42.87 -0.63
C ILE A 187 29.87 -42.11 0.22
N TRP A 188 31.14 -42.31 -0.10
CA TRP A 188 32.21 -41.38 0.27
C TRP A 188 33.06 -41.18 -0.97
N ASN A 189 32.83 -40.03 -1.62
CA ASN A 189 33.44 -39.46 -2.84
C ASN A 189 32.41 -39.06 -3.89
N ARG A 190 31.44 -38.24 -3.49
CA ARG A 190 30.95 -37.20 -4.38
C ARG A 190 31.46 -35.89 -3.82
N LYS A 191 32.58 -35.42 -4.38
CA LYS A 191 32.94 -34.00 -4.34
C LYS A 191 31.67 -33.25 -4.73
N SER A 192 31.10 -32.50 -3.80
CA SER A 192 30.17 -31.44 -4.12
C SER A 192 30.92 -30.51 -5.07
N GLY A 193 30.65 -30.66 -6.36
CA GLY A 193 30.94 -29.62 -7.32
C GLY A 193 30.26 -28.34 -6.84
N PRO A 194 30.87 -27.17 -7.09
CA PRO A 194 30.34 -25.91 -6.59
C PRO A 194 28.89 -25.78 -7.04
N SER A 195 28.06 -25.28 -6.13
CA SER A 195 26.72 -24.78 -6.44
C SER A 195 26.79 -24.06 -7.78
N ALA A 196 26.03 -24.58 -8.74
CA ALA A 196 25.72 -23.85 -9.94
C ALA A 196 24.82 -22.67 -9.52
N GLY A 197 25.44 -21.65 -8.93
CA GLY A 197 25.01 -20.29 -9.23
C GLY A 197 25.00 -20.22 -10.75
N THR A 198 23.82 -19.94 -11.29
CA THR A 198 23.56 -19.76 -12.71
C THR A 198 24.81 -19.15 -13.35
N LYS A 199 25.46 -19.90 -14.25
CA LYS A 199 26.46 -19.31 -15.14
C LYS A 199 25.73 -18.36 -16.07
N SER A 200 25.39 -17.18 -15.57
CA SER A 200 25.49 -15.98 -16.37
C SER A 200 26.97 -15.60 -16.38
N SER A 201 27.76 -16.31 -17.18
CA SER A 201 28.65 -15.55 -18.06
C SER A 201 27.75 -14.86 -19.08
N GLU A 202 26.88 -13.96 -18.60
CA GLU A 202 26.34 -12.92 -19.42
C GLU A 202 27.58 -12.11 -19.78
N GLN A 203 28.12 -12.35 -20.96
CA GLN A 203 28.55 -11.22 -21.79
C GLN A 203 27.30 -10.37 -22.03
N GLY A 204 26.78 -9.79 -20.95
CA GLY A 204 25.71 -8.83 -20.96
C GLY A 204 26.31 -7.55 -21.53
N GLU A 205 25.49 -6.83 -22.26
CA GLU A 205 25.75 -5.45 -22.63
C GLU A 205 26.39 -4.72 -21.44
N THR A 206 27.63 -4.24 -21.61
CA THR A 206 28.35 -3.49 -20.57
C THR A 206 27.61 -2.17 -20.39
N ILE A 207 26.81 -2.09 -19.33
CA ILE A 207 26.11 -0.85 -18.97
C ILE A 207 27.14 0.11 -18.39
N THR A 208 27.15 1.34 -18.87
CA THR A 208 28.07 2.41 -18.43
C THR A 208 27.28 3.58 -17.85
N PHE A 209 27.95 4.61 -17.31
CA PHE A 209 27.25 5.79 -16.81
C PHE A 209 26.55 6.59 -17.92
N ALA A 210 26.91 6.38 -19.19
CA ALA A 210 26.23 6.95 -20.35
C ALA A 210 24.80 6.41 -20.53
N ASP A 211 24.51 5.19 -20.07
CA ASP A 211 23.20 4.54 -20.19
C ASP A 211 22.25 4.91 -19.05
N ILE A 212 22.71 5.70 -18.09
CA ILE A 212 21.94 6.15 -16.93
C ILE A 212 21.79 7.66 -17.03
N ALA A 213 20.63 8.20 -16.65
CA ALA A 213 20.40 9.63 -16.64
C ALA A 213 19.53 10.04 -15.44
N GLY A 214 19.59 11.31 -15.08
CA GLY A 214 18.70 11.90 -14.06
C GLY A 214 19.02 11.53 -12.62
N VAL A 215 20.24 11.06 -12.36
CA VAL A 215 20.73 10.73 -11.00
C VAL A 215 22.18 11.22 -10.88
N ASP A 216 22.40 12.50 -11.18
CA ASP A 216 23.74 13.05 -11.39
C ASP A 216 24.52 13.17 -10.07
N GLU A 217 23.84 13.49 -8.96
CA GLU A 217 24.42 13.55 -7.62
C GLU A 217 24.90 12.17 -7.15
N ALA A 218 24.09 11.13 -7.38
CA ALA A 218 24.49 9.77 -7.02
C ALA A 218 25.62 9.26 -7.91
N LYS A 219 25.71 9.69 -9.17
CA LYS A 219 26.83 9.36 -10.04
C LYS A 219 28.12 9.98 -9.54
N GLU A 220 28.12 11.26 -9.18
CA GLU A 220 29.31 11.96 -8.66
C GLU A 220 29.88 11.27 -7.40
N GLU A 221 29.02 10.88 -6.44
CA GLU A 221 29.45 10.11 -5.25
C GLU A 221 30.01 8.73 -5.60
N LEU A 222 29.51 8.09 -6.67
CA LEU A 222 29.97 6.77 -7.11
C LEU A 222 31.20 6.84 -8.03
N GLU A 223 31.49 7.98 -8.67
CA GLU A 223 32.70 8.20 -9.46
C GLU A 223 33.96 8.06 -8.60
N GLU A 224 33.92 8.48 -7.32
CA GLU A 224 35.01 8.25 -6.38
C GLU A 224 35.34 6.75 -6.23
N ILE A 225 34.32 5.90 -6.22
CA ILE A 225 34.46 4.44 -6.08
C ILE A 225 35.03 3.84 -7.36
N VAL A 226 34.55 4.30 -8.52
CA VAL A 226 35.08 3.87 -9.83
C VAL A 226 36.56 4.22 -9.95
N GLU A 227 36.95 5.45 -9.59
CA GLU A 227 38.35 5.88 -9.65
C GLU A 227 39.23 5.11 -8.67
N PHE A 228 38.70 4.77 -7.48
CA PHE A 228 39.40 3.89 -6.55
C PHE A 228 39.65 2.49 -7.13
N LEU A 229 38.64 1.90 -7.79
CA LEU A 229 38.76 0.57 -8.40
C LEU A 229 39.71 0.55 -9.60
N ARG A 230 39.73 1.62 -10.41
CA ARG A 230 40.65 1.76 -11.55
C ARG A 230 42.09 2.01 -11.09
N ASN A 231 42.30 2.86 -10.08
CA ASN A 231 43.62 3.33 -9.64
C ASN A 231 43.83 3.19 -8.11
N PRO A 232 43.77 1.97 -7.53
CA PRO A 232 43.83 1.78 -6.08
C PRO A 232 45.16 2.26 -5.46
N ASP A 233 46.28 2.09 -6.17
CA ASP A 233 47.62 2.49 -5.71
C ASP A 233 47.72 3.98 -5.38
N ARG A 234 46.99 4.83 -6.12
CA ARG A 234 47.01 6.28 -5.93
C ARG A 234 46.47 6.66 -4.55
N TYR A 235 45.40 6.01 -4.13
CA TYR A 235 44.75 6.25 -2.83
C TYR A 235 45.51 5.60 -1.68
N VAL A 236 46.04 4.38 -1.89
CA VAL A 236 46.86 3.68 -0.90
C VAL A 236 48.12 4.48 -0.55
N ARG A 237 48.78 5.10 -1.55
CA ARG A 237 49.95 5.98 -1.32
C ARG A 237 49.64 7.21 -0.48
N LEU A 238 48.41 7.72 -0.57
CA LEU A 238 47.95 8.87 0.21
C LEU A 238 47.43 8.47 1.60
N GLY A 239 47.40 7.16 1.91
CA GLY A 239 46.85 6.64 3.17
C GLY A 239 45.32 6.65 3.24
N ALA A 240 44.64 6.91 2.12
CA ALA A 240 43.20 6.83 2.04
C ALA A 240 42.75 5.37 2.07
N ARG A 241 41.76 5.06 2.91
CA ARG A 241 41.17 3.72 3.00
C ARG A 241 39.92 3.66 2.11
N PRO A 242 39.75 2.61 1.29
CA PRO A 242 38.53 2.46 0.52
C PRO A 242 37.31 2.29 1.44
N PRO A 243 36.13 2.79 1.00
CA PRO A 243 34.88 2.40 1.63
C PRO A 243 34.68 0.90 1.43
N ARG A 244 34.38 0.17 2.50
CA ARG A 244 34.16 -1.29 2.40
C ARG A 244 32.83 -1.64 1.77
N GLY A 245 31.84 -0.79 2.00
CA GLY A 245 30.53 -0.93 1.41
C GLY A 245 29.80 0.39 1.26
N VAL A 246 28.93 0.42 0.26
CA VAL A 246 28.09 1.57 -0.09
C VAL A 246 26.64 1.11 -0.17
N LEU A 247 25.77 1.83 0.54
CA LEU A 247 24.34 1.54 0.59
C LEU A 247 23.60 2.53 -0.32
N LEU A 248 22.99 2.03 -1.38
CA LEU A 248 22.08 2.75 -2.27
C LEU A 248 20.67 2.75 -1.66
N VAL A 249 20.17 3.92 -1.28
CA VAL A 249 18.85 4.09 -0.66
C VAL A 249 17.97 4.91 -1.58
N GLY A 250 16.77 4.45 -1.90
CA GLY A 250 15.86 5.23 -2.74
C GLY A 250 14.56 4.50 -3.04
N LEU A 251 13.61 5.18 -3.65
CA LEU A 251 12.33 4.58 -4.06
C LEU A 251 12.54 3.39 -5.02
N PRO A 252 11.62 2.41 -5.04
CA PRO A 252 11.68 1.36 -6.05
C PRO A 252 11.61 1.98 -7.45
N GLY A 253 12.34 1.42 -8.41
CA GLY A 253 12.33 1.89 -9.80
C GLY A 253 13.21 3.10 -10.11
N THR A 254 13.97 3.65 -9.16
CA THR A 254 14.95 4.74 -9.43
C THR A 254 16.25 4.28 -10.10
N GLY A 255 16.38 2.99 -10.42
CA GLY A 255 17.54 2.47 -11.15
C GLY A 255 18.74 2.07 -10.28
N LYS A 256 18.57 1.84 -8.98
CA LYS A 256 19.65 1.38 -8.06
C LYS A 256 20.46 0.19 -8.61
N THR A 257 19.78 -0.85 -9.11
CA THR A 257 20.42 -2.02 -9.70
C THR A 257 21.17 -1.69 -11.01
N LEU A 258 20.63 -0.78 -11.83
CA LEU A 258 21.29 -0.31 -13.04
C LEU A 258 22.54 0.51 -12.70
N LEU A 259 22.45 1.38 -11.70
CA LEU A 259 23.55 2.21 -11.21
C LEU A 259 24.70 1.34 -10.69
N ALA A 260 24.42 0.29 -9.92
CA ALA A 260 25.43 -0.65 -9.47
C ALA A 260 26.12 -1.39 -10.63
N LYS A 261 25.36 -1.77 -11.67
CA LYS A 261 25.93 -2.38 -12.88
C LYS A 261 26.82 -1.38 -13.65
N ALA A 262 26.41 -0.12 -13.74
CA ALA A 262 27.18 0.92 -14.40
C ALA A 262 28.50 1.22 -13.68
N VAL A 263 28.52 1.24 -12.34
CA VAL A 263 29.77 1.38 -11.57
C VAL A 263 30.76 0.27 -11.92
N ALA A 264 30.27 -0.98 -12.05
CA ALA A 264 31.13 -2.10 -12.42
C ALA A 264 31.61 -2.04 -13.88
N GLY A 265 30.72 -1.62 -14.80
CA GLY A 265 31.07 -1.42 -16.22
C GLY A 265 32.06 -0.30 -16.44
N GLU A 266 31.94 0.80 -15.68
CA GLU A 266 32.91 1.90 -15.71
C GLU A 266 34.24 1.49 -15.09
N ALA A 267 34.23 0.78 -13.96
CA ALA A 267 35.47 0.31 -13.35
C ALA A 267 36.14 -0.85 -14.13
N ASP A 268 35.44 -1.45 -15.10
CA ASP A 268 35.86 -2.67 -15.83
C ASP A 268 36.24 -3.82 -14.89
N VAL A 269 35.40 -4.05 -13.86
CA VAL A 269 35.61 -5.09 -12.84
C VAL A 269 34.47 -6.11 -12.85
N PRO A 270 34.72 -7.37 -12.44
CA PRO A 270 33.68 -8.37 -12.28
C PRO A 270 32.55 -7.91 -11.34
N PHE A 271 31.31 -8.09 -11.81
CA PHE A 271 30.10 -7.78 -11.06
C PHE A 271 29.41 -9.06 -10.57
N ILE A 272 29.34 -9.24 -9.25
CA ILE A 272 28.70 -10.40 -8.63
C ILE A 272 27.40 -9.93 -7.96
N SER A 273 26.25 -10.19 -8.59
CA SER A 273 24.94 -9.85 -8.05
C SER A 273 24.29 -11.01 -7.31
N CYS A 274 23.64 -10.72 -6.18
CA CYS A 274 22.78 -11.64 -5.44
C CYS A 274 21.60 -10.85 -4.82
N SER A 275 20.40 -11.45 -4.78
CA SER A 275 19.31 -10.88 -3.99
C SER A 275 19.41 -11.34 -2.54
N ALA A 276 19.26 -10.45 -1.57
CA ALA A 276 19.31 -10.82 -0.17
C ALA A 276 18.23 -11.85 0.24
N SER A 277 17.11 -11.87 -0.48
CA SER A 277 16.05 -12.87 -0.31
C SER A 277 16.54 -14.29 -0.59
N GLU A 278 17.60 -14.48 -1.39
CA GLU A 278 18.21 -15.79 -1.63
C GLU A 278 18.94 -16.36 -0.40
N PHE A 279 19.25 -15.53 0.60
CA PHE A 279 19.87 -16.00 1.82
C PHE A 279 18.86 -16.48 2.86
N VAL A 280 17.59 -16.12 2.73
CA VAL A 280 16.54 -16.50 3.68
C VAL A 280 15.98 -17.87 3.27
N GLU A 281 16.38 -18.93 3.97
CA GLU A 281 15.97 -20.30 3.67
C GLU A 281 15.42 -21.05 4.87
N LEU A 282 14.62 -22.10 4.60
CA LEU A 282 14.01 -22.92 5.66
C LEU A 282 15.02 -23.75 6.46
N TYR A 283 16.23 -23.95 5.94
CA TYR A 283 17.25 -24.77 6.61
C TYR A 283 18.29 -23.88 7.29
N VAL A 284 18.44 -24.09 8.60
CA VAL A 284 19.37 -23.34 9.45
C VAL A 284 20.80 -23.43 8.92
N GLY A 285 21.46 -22.28 8.78
CA GLY A 285 22.88 -22.18 8.42
C GLY A 285 23.19 -22.23 6.93
N MET A 286 22.22 -22.48 6.03
CA MET A 286 22.47 -22.42 4.59
C MET A 286 22.70 -20.99 4.10
N GLY A 287 21.94 -20.01 4.61
CA GLY A 287 22.14 -18.58 4.32
C GLY A 287 23.56 -18.11 4.68
N ALA A 288 24.01 -18.40 5.91
CA ALA A 288 25.37 -18.09 6.35
C ALA A 288 26.46 -18.76 5.48
N SER A 289 26.27 -20.00 5.03
CA SER A 289 27.22 -20.66 4.11
C SER A 289 27.29 -19.95 2.76
N ARG A 290 26.15 -19.54 2.19
CA ARG A 290 26.10 -18.81 0.92
C ARG A 290 26.81 -17.47 1.00
N VAL A 291 26.66 -16.76 2.11
CA VAL A 291 27.39 -15.51 2.37
C VAL A 291 28.90 -15.77 2.34
N ARG A 292 29.40 -16.82 3.00
CA ARG A 292 30.83 -17.17 2.93
C ARG A 292 31.28 -17.48 1.51
N ASP A 293 30.51 -18.28 0.78
CA ASP A 293 30.84 -18.68 -0.60
C ASP A 293 30.85 -17.48 -1.55
N LEU A 294 29.92 -16.54 -1.38
CA LEU A 294 29.84 -15.29 -2.13
C LEU A 294 31.11 -14.45 -1.94
N PHE A 295 31.52 -14.24 -0.68
CA PHE A 295 32.72 -13.46 -0.37
C PHE A 295 34.00 -14.19 -0.78
N ALA A 296 34.06 -15.52 -0.64
CA ALA A 296 35.18 -16.32 -1.12
C ALA A 296 35.32 -16.28 -2.64
N ARG A 297 34.21 -16.15 -3.39
CA ARG A 297 34.24 -15.94 -4.83
C ARG A 297 34.75 -14.54 -5.19
N ALA A 298 34.20 -13.50 -4.56
CA ALA A 298 34.63 -12.12 -4.79
C ALA A 298 36.13 -11.92 -4.52
N LYS A 299 36.66 -12.54 -3.47
CA LYS A 299 38.10 -12.53 -3.13
C LYS A 299 38.97 -13.18 -4.21
N ARG A 300 38.47 -14.18 -4.94
CA ARG A 300 39.20 -14.83 -6.05
C ARG A 300 39.20 -14.00 -7.33
N GLU A 301 38.17 -13.20 -7.52
CA GLU A 301 37.96 -12.35 -8.70
C GLU A 301 38.36 -10.88 -8.44
N ALA A 302 39.08 -10.58 -7.35
CA ALA A 302 39.45 -9.21 -6.97
C ALA A 302 40.43 -8.56 -7.98
N PRO A 303 40.28 -7.27 -8.33
CA PRO A 303 39.27 -6.32 -7.83
C PRO A 303 37.86 -6.64 -8.35
N SER A 304 36.85 -6.65 -7.48
CA SER A 304 35.47 -7.02 -7.85
C SER A 304 34.42 -6.27 -7.02
N ILE A 305 33.19 -6.22 -7.54
CA ILE A 305 32.04 -5.63 -6.87
C ILE A 305 31.03 -6.72 -6.50
N ILE A 306 30.61 -6.75 -5.24
CA ILE A 306 29.47 -7.55 -4.77
C ILE A 306 28.25 -6.64 -4.71
N PHE A 307 27.17 -6.98 -5.40
CA PHE A 307 25.90 -6.27 -5.30
C PHE A 307 24.84 -7.13 -4.60
N ILE A 308 24.28 -6.60 -3.51
CA ILE A 308 23.23 -7.23 -2.71
C ILE A 308 21.96 -6.38 -2.84
N ASP A 309 20.97 -6.87 -3.60
CA ASP A 309 19.67 -6.21 -3.75
C ASP A 309 18.73 -6.55 -2.58
N GLU A 310 17.80 -5.66 -2.27
CA GLU A 310 16.80 -5.81 -1.20
C GLU A 310 17.39 -6.22 0.15
N ILE A 311 18.49 -5.59 0.57
CA ILE A 311 19.21 -5.98 1.79
C ILE A 311 18.32 -6.00 3.04
N ASP A 312 17.23 -5.22 3.05
CA ASP A 312 16.19 -5.22 4.09
C ASP A 312 15.48 -6.57 4.27
N ALA A 313 15.58 -7.51 3.33
CA ALA A 313 15.11 -8.89 3.48
C ALA A 313 15.90 -9.67 4.54
N VAL A 314 17.19 -9.39 4.73
CA VAL A 314 18.06 -10.02 5.75
C VAL A 314 18.40 -9.10 6.91
N ALA A 315 18.33 -7.78 6.70
CA ALA A 315 18.89 -6.77 7.58
C ALA A 315 17.90 -6.01 8.50
N LYS A 316 16.69 -6.50 8.71
CA LYS A 316 15.66 -5.80 9.52
C LYS A 316 16.06 -5.74 10.99
N SER A 317 15.85 -4.59 11.62
CA SER A 317 16.06 -4.38 13.04
C SER A 317 15.21 -5.33 13.90
N ARG A 318 15.71 -5.60 15.11
CA ARG A 318 15.25 -6.67 16.03
C ARG A 318 14.00 -6.32 16.84
N ASP A 319 13.14 -5.41 16.39
CA ASP A 319 12.21 -4.71 17.30
C ASP A 319 10.92 -5.45 17.69
N GLY A 320 10.74 -6.72 17.31
CA GLY A 320 9.60 -7.52 17.75
C GLY A 320 9.78 -8.14 19.15
N LYS A 321 9.08 -7.63 20.18
CA LYS A 321 8.89 -8.29 21.50
C LYS A 321 8.28 -9.71 21.42
N PHE A 322 7.85 -10.14 20.24
CA PHE A 322 7.33 -11.47 19.96
C PHE A 322 8.43 -12.35 19.33
N ARG A 323 9.33 -12.87 20.18
CA ARG A 323 10.32 -13.89 19.80
C ARG A 323 9.62 -15.18 19.37
N ILE A 324 9.19 -15.26 18.12
CA ILE A 324 8.90 -16.52 17.45
C ILE A 324 10.22 -17.02 16.86
N VAL A 325 10.50 -18.31 17.08
CA VAL A 325 11.69 -19.10 16.71
C VAL A 325 12.07 -19.04 15.20
N SER A 326 11.34 -18.28 14.38
CA SER A 326 11.61 -18.11 12.95
C SER A 326 12.68 -17.05 12.62
N ASN A 327 13.14 -16.24 13.58
CA ASN A 327 14.07 -15.13 13.30
C ASN A 327 15.56 -15.52 13.44
N ASP A 328 15.85 -16.72 13.96
CA ASP A 328 17.22 -17.13 14.30
C ASP A 328 18.11 -17.36 13.06
N GLU A 329 17.53 -17.87 11.96
CA GLU A 329 18.26 -18.10 10.70
C GLU A 329 18.70 -16.79 10.06
N ARG A 330 17.77 -15.84 9.95
CA ARG A 330 18.02 -14.52 9.42
C ARG A 330 19.09 -13.77 10.22
N GLU A 331 19.02 -13.83 11.55
CA GLU A 331 20.03 -13.22 12.42
C GLU A 331 21.41 -13.86 12.25
N GLN A 332 21.46 -15.18 12.10
CA GLN A 332 22.71 -15.90 11.85
C GLN A 332 23.33 -15.47 10.51
N THR A 333 22.51 -15.41 9.46
CA THR A 333 22.90 -14.97 8.12
C THR A 333 23.39 -13.51 8.12
N LEU A 334 22.68 -12.61 8.82
CA LEU A 334 23.09 -11.21 8.98
C LEU A 334 24.43 -11.09 9.73
N ASN A 335 24.59 -11.78 10.86
CA ASN A 335 25.84 -11.76 11.62
C ASN A 335 27.02 -12.30 10.81
N GLN A 336 26.79 -13.30 9.96
CA GLN A 336 27.81 -13.80 9.04
C GLN A 336 28.20 -12.74 8.00
N LEU A 337 27.22 -12.03 7.42
CA LEU A 337 27.49 -10.93 6.50
C LEU A 337 28.35 -9.84 7.16
N LEU A 338 27.98 -9.45 8.38
CA LEU A 338 28.74 -8.48 9.18
C LEU A 338 30.18 -8.94 9.44
N THR A 339 30.35 -10.23 9.78
CA THR A 339 31.66 -10.82 10.04
C THR A 339 32.54 -10.83 8.78
N GLU A 340 31.97 -11.15 7.61
CA GLU A 340 32.71 -11.10 6.34
C GLU A 340 33.08 -9.67 5.91
N MET A 341 32.20 -8.69 6.16
CA MET A 341 32.49 -7.27 5.91
C MET A 341 33.58 -6.70 6.85
N ASP A 342 33.55 -7.07 8.13
CA ASP A 342 34.58 -6.66 9.09
C ASP A 342 35.91 -7.39 8.81
N GLY A 343 35.84 -8.63 8.30
CA GLY A 343 36.98 -9.51 8.01
C GLY A 343 37.78 -9.20 6.73
N PHE A 344 37.47 -8.13 5.99
CA PHE A 344 38.31 -7.70 4.87
C PHE A 344 39.65 -7.16 5.35
N ASP A 345 40.73 -7.68 4.77
CA ASP A 345 42.04 -7.02 4.85
C ASP A 345 41.97 -5.71 4.06
N SER A 346 42.60 -4.65 4.56
CA SER A 346 42.66 -3.34 3.88
C SER A 346 43.30 -3.39 2.48
N ASN A 347 43.84 -4.54 2.09
CA ASN A 347 44.53 -4.77 0.82
C ASN A 347 43.69 -5.54 -0.22
N SER A 348 42.52 -6.10 0.15
CA SER A 348 41.62 -6.74 -0.83
C SER A 348 40.70 -5.69 -1.45
N ALA A 349 40.85 -5.42 -2.76
CA ALA A 349 40.04 -4.45 -3.51
C ALA A 349 38.63 -5.01 -3.85
N VAL A 350 37.87 -5.38 -2.82
CA VAL A 350 36.48 -5.85 -2.95
C VAL A 350 35.56 -4.82 -2.32
N ILE A 351 34.54 -4.39 -3.06
CA ILE A 351 33.57 -3.38 -2.60
C ILE A 351 32.18 -3.99 -2.58
N VAL A 352 31.45 -3.78 -1.48
CA VAL A 352 30.06 -4.28 -1.31
C VAL A 352 29.05 -3.16 -1.55
N LEU A 353 28.28 -3.26 -2.61
CA LEU A 353 27.13 -2.40 -2.89
C LEU A 353 25.85 -3.06 -2.37
N GLY A 354 25.12 -2.39 -1.48
CA GLY A 354 23.81 -2.83 -1.01
C GLY A 354 22.72 -1.90 -1.54
N ALA A 355 21.56 -2.42 -1.94
CA ALA A 355 20.41 -1.61 -2.29
C ALA A 355 19.24 -1.86 -1.34
N THR A 356 18.55 -0.79 -0.94
CA THR A 356 17.30 -0.89 -0.18
C THR A 356 16.30 0.19 -0.60
N ASN A 357 15.02 -0.10 -0.39
CA ASN A 357 13.96 0.90 -0.47
C ASN A 357 13.67 1.55 0.89
N ARG A 358 14.20 0.98 1.98
CA ARG A 358 13.78 1.28 3.36
C ARG A 358 14.95 1.30 4.32
N SER A 359 15.66 2.43 4.39
CA SER A 359 16.78 2.62 5.31
C SER A 359 16.35 2.73 6.79
N ASP A 360 15.08 3.04 7.05
CA ASP A 360 14.47 3.14 8.38
C ASP A 360 14.48 1.81 9.12
N VAL A 361 14.20 0.71 8.42
CA VAL A 361 14.06 -0.62 9.03
C VAL A 361 15.37 -1.40 9.14
N LEU A 362 16.45 -0.88 8.53
CA LEU A 362 17.75 -1.55 8.54
C LEU A 362 18.41 -1.49 9.92
N ASP A 363 19.00 -2.62 10.33
CA ASP A 363 19.82 -2.74 11.52
C ASP A 363 20.91 -1.63 11.52
N PRO A 364 20.93 -0.75 12.54
CA PRO A 364 21.94 0.29 12.66
C PRO A 364 23.39 -0.24 12.64
N ALA A 365 23.59 -1.52 12.98
CA ALA A 365 24.90 -2.16 12.94
C ALA A 365 25.49 -2.23 11.51
N LEU A 366 24.66 -2.26 10.46
CA LEU A 366 25.13 -2.27 9.07
C LEU A 366 25.69 -0.92 8.62
N ARG A 367 25.15 0.18 9.16
CA ARG A 367 25.53 1.56 8.85
C ARG A 367 26.74 2.07 9.65
N ARG A 368 27.38 1.19 10.43
CA ARG A 368 28.56 1.56 11.22
C ARG A 368 29.81 1.61 10.34
N PRO A 369 30.78 2.50 10.64
CA PRO A 369 32.07 2.53 9.95
C PRO A 369 32.77 1.16 9.98
N GLY A 370 33.36 0.75 8.86
CA GLY A 370 33.87 -0.58 8.56
C GLY A 370 32.92 -1.49 7.77
N ARG A 371 31.69 -1.05 7.47
CA ARG A 371 30.64 -1.85 6.81
C ARG A 371 30.03 -1.07 5.66
N PHE A 372 28.79 -0.60 5.78
CA PHE A 372 28.22 0.38 4.85
C PHE A 372 28.59 1.78 5.33
N ASP A 373 29.79 2.19 4.94
CA ASP A 373 30.44 3.44 5.37
C ASP A 373 29.86 4.64 4.63
N ARG A 374 29.40 4.42 3.40
CA ARG A 374 28.77 5.42 2.55
C ARG A 374 27.31 5.06 2.33
N VAL A 375 26.46 6.06 2.43
CA VAL A 375 25.04 5.96 2.09
C VAL A 375 24.78 6.96 0.98
N VAL A 376 24.43 6.45 -0.19
CA VAL A 376 24.14 7.26 -1.37
C VAL A 376 22.63 7.24 -1.57
N MET A 377 22.03 8.42 -1.54
CA MET A 377 20.59 8.59 -1.77
C MET A 377 20.35 8.64 -3.29
N VAL A 378 19.49 7.77 -3.76
CA VAL A 378 19.05 7.67 -5.16
C VAL A 378 17.61 8.16 -5.22
N GLU A 379 17.47 9.46 -5.44
CA GLU A 379 16.18 10.14 -5.47
C GLU A 379 15.42 9.89 -6.78
N ALA A 380 14.15 10.31 -6.80
CA ALA A 380 13.39 10.32 -8.04
C ALA A 380 13.91 11.45 -8.94
N PRO A 381 13.92 11.26 -10.27
CA PRO A 381 14.49 12.23 -11.19
C PRO A 381 13.67 13.51 -11.29
N ASP A 382 14.37 14.65 -11.33
CA ASP A 382 13.82 15.96 -11.65
C ASP A 382 13.36 16.06 -13.11
N ARG A 383 12.62 17.11 -13.48
CA ARG A 383 12.16 17.34 -14.87
C ARG A 383 13.25 17.13 -15.94
N ILE A 384 14.44 17.71 -15.74
CA ILE A 384 15.57 17.58 -16.67
C ILE A 384 16.06 16.12 -16.71
N GLY A 385 16.15 15.49 -15.54
CA GLY A 385 16.48 14.07 -15.42
C GLY A 385 15.49 13.16 -16.13
N ARG A 386 14.18 13.42 -16.00
CA ARG A 386 13.11 12.67 -16.68
C ARG A 386 13.22 12.82 -18.20
N GLU A 387 13.46 14.03 -18.70
CA GLU A 387 13.69 14.25 -20.14
C GLU A 387 14.90 13.44 -20.65
N ALA A 388 16.00 13.43 -19.90
CA ALA A 388 17.20 12.67 -20.24
C ALA A 388 16.94 11.15 -20.21
N ILE A 389 16.22 10.64 -19.19
CA ILE A 389 15.82 9.23 -19.09
C ILE A 389 14.93 8.83 -20.27
N LEU A 390 13.96 9.68 -20.64
CA LEU A 390 13.11 9.46 -21.81
C LEU A 390 13.95 9.37 -23.10
N LYS A 391 14.94 10.26 -23.28
CA LYS A 391 15.86 10.22 -24.44
C LYS A 391 16.65 8.91 -24.50
N VAL A 392 17.17 8.43 -23.36
CA VAL A 392 17.90 7.16 -23.29
C VAL A 392 17.00 6.00 -23.69
N HIS A 393 15.78 5.92 -23.14
CA HIS A 393 14.87 4.81 -23.45
C HIS A 393 14.32 4.85 -24.89
N VAL A 394 14.09 6.03 -25.45
CA VAL A 394 13.71 6.19 -26.86
C VAL A 394 14.85 5.73 -27.77
N SER A 395 16.08 6.14 -27.48
CA SER A 395 17.26 5.79 -28.27
C SER A 395 17.57 4.29 -28.19
N LYS A 396 17.58 3.72 -26.98
CA LYS A 396 17.88 2.30 -26.74
C LYS A 396 16.86 1.36 -27.41
N LYS A 397 15.61 1.78 -27.52
CA LYS A 397 14.55 0.99 -28.19
C LYS A 397 14.39 1.32 -29.67
N GLU A 398 15.20 2.25 -30.21
CA GLU A 398 15.10 2.77 -31.57
C GLU A 398 13.66 3.14 -31.97
N LEU A 399 12.94 3.81 -31.06
CA LEU A 399 11.53 4.15 -31.27
C LEU A 399 11.38 5.15 -32.44
N PRO A 400 10.59 4.84 -33.48
CA PRO A 400 10.31 5.79 -34.54
C PRO A 400 9.37 6.89 -34.03
N LEU A 401 9.92 8.04 -33.66
CA LEU A 401 9.14 9.19 -33.19
C LEU A 401 8.69 10.08 -34.35
N ALA A 402 7.47 10.60 -34.26
CA ALA A 402 7.00 11.68 -35.12
C ALA A 402 7.74 12.99 -34.81
N LYS A 403 7.92 13.87 -35.81
CA LYS A 403 8.63 15.15 -35.66
C LYS A 403 8.02 16.11 -34.62
N ASN A 404 6.75 15.92 -34.27
CA ASN A 404 6.00 16.77 -33.35
C ASN A 404 6.09 16.31 -31.88
N VAL A 405 6.92 15.31 -31.57
CA VAL A 405 7.09 14.81 -30.20
C VAL A 405 8.21 15.59 -29.53
N ASP A 406 7.84 16.46 -28.60
CA ASP A 406 8.77 17.04 -27.64
C ASP A 406 8.77 16.22 -26.34
N LEU A 407 9.94 15.70 -25.97
CA LEU A 407 10.10 14.91 -24.74
C LEU A 407 10.08 15.80 -23.50
N SER A 408 10.36 17.09 -23.62
CA SER A 408 10.32 18.04 -22.51
C SER A 408 8.89 18.24 -22.01
N ASP A 409 7.92 18.35 -22.94
CA ASP A 409 6.49 18.39 -22.63
C ASP A 409 6.03 17.13 -21.87
N ILE A 410 6.51 15.96 -22.31
CA ILE A 410 6.14 14.68 -21.67
C ILE A 410 6.76 14.59 -20.26
N ALA A 411 8.01 15.01 -20.09
CA ALA A 411 8.68 15.06 -18.79
C ALA A 411 7.97 15.99 -17.79
N CYS A 412 7.33 17.07 -18.29
CA CYS A 412 6.48 17.93 -17.49
C CYS A 412 5.22 17.21 -17.00
N MET A 413 4.58 16.38 -17.84
CA MET A 413 3.36 15.66 -17.48
C MET A 413 3.58 14.49 -16.50
N THR A 414 4.83 14.04 -16.35
CA THR A 414 5.22 12.84 -15.56
C THR A 414 5.90 13.21 -14.24
N THR A 415 5.45 14.27 -13.56
CA THR A 415 5.99 14.65 -12.24
C THR A 415 5.86 13.50 -11.25
N GLY A 416 6.95 13.20 -10.53
CA GLY A 416 7.02 12.11 -9.56
C GLY A 416 7.22 10.71 -10.13
N PHE A 417 7.33 10.56 -11.46
CA PHE A 417 7.60 9.25 -12.07
C PHE A 417 9.05 8.84 -11.83
N THR A 418 9.27 7.56 -11.52
CA THR A 418 10.61 6.98 -11.40
C THR A 418 11.17 6.59 -12.77
N GLY A 419 12.47 6.27 -12.85
CA GLY A 419 13.09 5.83 -14.10
C GLY A 419 12.41 4.59 -14.70
N ALA A 420 11.99 3.64 -13.86
CA ALA A 420 11.22 2.47 -14.29
C ALA A 420 9.83 2.84 -14.82
N ASP A 421 9.15 3.80 -14.21
CA ASP A 421 7.84 4.28 -14.68
C ASP A 421 7.96 4.96 -16.05
N LEU A 422 9.03 5.73 -16.28
CA LEU A 422 9.32 6.33 -17.58
C LEU A 422 9.67 5.28 -18.64
N ALA A 423 10.42 4.24 -18.29
CA ALA A 423 10.72 3.13 -19.19
C ALA A 423 9.44 2.39 -19.62
N ASN A 424 8.51 2.20 -18.66
CA ASN A 424 7.19 1.62 -18.90
C ASN A 424 6.31 2.55 -19.73
N LEU A 425 6.35 3.86 -19.48
CA LEU A 425 5.60 4.87 -20.24
C LEU A 425 5.97 4.83 -21.73
N VAL A 426 7.27 4.84 -22.05
CA VAL A 426 7.77 4.74 -23.43
C VAL A 426 7.31 3.42 -24.07
N ASN A 427 7.29 2.33 -23.30
CA ASN A 427 6.80 1.05 -23.77
C ASN A 427 5.30 1.07 -24.09
N GLU A 428 4.49 1.64 -23.19
CA GLU A 428 3.04 1.74 -23.37
C GLU A 428 2.69 2.66 -24.55
N ALA A 429 3.41 3.76 -24.76
CA ALA A 429 3.24 4.61 -25.93
C ALA A 429 3.48 3.83 -27.24
N ALA A 430 4.55 3.04 -27.31
CA ALA A 430 4.82 2.17 -28.46
C ALA A 430 3.73 1.11 -28.67
N LEU A 431 3.27 0.47 -27.59
CA LEU A 431 2.19 -0.52 -27.66
C LEU A 431 0.86 0.10 -28.11
N LEU A 432 0.55 1.33 -27.68
CA LEU A 432 -0.65 2.06 -28.11
C LEU A 432 -0.60 2.42 -29.60
N ALA A 433 0.55 2.92 -30.07
CA ALA A 433 0.78 3.19 -31.49
C ALA A 433 0.67 1.91 -32.33
N GLY A 434 1.28 0.81 -31.86
CA GLY A 434 1.23 -0.50 -32.52
C GLY A 434 -0.19 -1.09 -32.58
N ARG A 435 -1.00 -0.93 -31.52
CA ARG A 435 -2.42 -1.33 -31.52
C ARG A 435 -3.26 -0.59 -32.56
N GLN A 436 -2.88 0.64 -32.89
CA GLN A 436 -3.51 1.44 -33.93
C GLN A 436 -2.89 1.21 -35.31
N ASN A 437 -1.96 0.26 -35.45
CA ASN A 437 -1.17 -0.01 -36.65
C ASN A 437 -0.44 1.24 -37.19
N LYS A 438 -0.01 2.14 -36.30
CA LYS A 438 0.83 3.28 -36.67
C LYS A 438 2.27 2.83 -36.93
N VAL A 439 2.94 3.49 -37.87
CA VAL A 439 4.36 3.28 -38.17
C VAL A 439 5.26 4.12 -37.27
N VAL A 440 4.77 5.27 -36.81
CA VAL A 440 5.48 6.21 -35.93
C VAL A 440 4.66 6.47 -34.67
N VAL A 441 5.35 6.71 -33.55
CA VAL A 441 4.74 7.07 -32.27
C VAL A 441 4.55 8.58 -32.22
N GLU A 442 3.33 9.02 -31.94
CA GLU A 442 2.95 10.44 -31.91
C GLU A 442 2.82 10.96 -30.47
N LYS A 443 2.74 12.29 -30.32
CA LYS A 443 2.54 12.95 -29.02
C LYS A 443 1.29 12.44 -28.30
N LEU A 444 0.21 12.21 -29.05
CA LEU A 444 -1.04 11.69 -28.51
C LEU A 444 -0.89 10.31 -27.86
N ASP A 445 -0.01 9.45 -28.40
CA ASP A 445 0.21 8.11 -27.85
C ASP A 445 0.94 8.19 -26.48
N PHE A 446 1.85 9.15 -26.33
CA PHE A 446 2.48 9.45 -25.03
C PHE A 446 1.49 10.05 -24.02
N VAL A 447 0.66 11.02 -24.43
CA VAL A 447 -0.37 11.60 -23.56
C VAL A 447 -1.32 10.51 -23.06
N GLN A 448 -1.77 9.62 -23.94
CA GLN A 448 -2.60 8.48 -23.56
C GLN A 448 -1.87 7.49 -22.64
N ALA A 449 -0.58 7.26 -22.85
CA ALA A 449 0.23 6.42 -21.97
C ALA A 449 0.36 7.04 -20.58
N VAL A 450 0.56 8.36 -20.47
CA VAL A 450 0.61 9.08 -19.18
C VAL A 450 -0.73 8.97 -18.46
N GLU A 451 -1.82 9.27 -19.15
CA GLU A 451 -3.18 9.12 -18.58
C GLU A 451 -3.45 7.70 -18.10
N ARG A 452 -3.00 6.70 -18.86
CA ARG A 452 -3.18 5.30 -18.49
C ARG A 452 -2.31 4.89 -17.31
N SER A 453 -1.11 5.47 -17.16
CA SER A 453 -0.23 5.23 -16.03
C SER A 453 -0.78 5.84 -14.74
N ILE A 454 -1.34 7.06 -14.81
CA ILE A 454 -1.89 7.78 -13.64
C ILE A 454 -3.26 7.22 -13.24
N ALA A 455 -4.18 7.14 -14.20
CA ALA A 455 -5.60 6.85 -13.92
C ALA A 455 -5.99 5.39 -14.18
N GLY A 456 -5.07 4.57 -14.71
CA GLY A 456 -5.32 3.18 -15.04
C GLY A 456 -6.02 2.96 -16.39
N ILE A 457 -6.28 1.67 -16.69
CA ILE A 457 -6.84 1.21 -17.96
C ILE A 457 -8.33 1.59 -18.06
N GLU A 458 -8.72 2.23 -19.16
CA GLU A 458 -10.12 2.53 -19.45
C GLU A 458 -10.94 1.25 -19.74
N LYS A 459 -12.03 1.04 -19.00
CA LYS A 459 -12.91 -0.12 -19.15
C LYS A 459 -14.00 0.16 -20.19
N LYS A 460 -13.73 -0.21 -21.45
CA LYS A 460 -14.70 -0.03 -22.57
C LYS A 460 -16.05 -0.74 -22.36
N THR A 461 -16.06 -1.85 -21.62
CA THR A 461 -17.26 -2.69 -21.39
C THR A 461 -18.09 -2.24 -20.19
N ALA A 462 -17.47 -1.61 -19.19
CA ALA A 462 -18.16 -1.09 -18.02
C ALA A 462 -18.70 0.29 -18.37
N LYS A 463 -19.89 0.37 -18.97
CA LYS A 463 -20.56 1.66 -19.20
C LYS A 463 -21.54 1.94 -18.08
N LEU A 464 -21.42 3.12 -17.47
CA LEU A 464 -22.41 3.66 -16.54
C LEU A 464 -23.72 3.90 -17.28
N ARG A 465 -24.86 3.62 -16.63
CA ARG A 465 -26.19 3.75 -17.25
C ARG A 465 -27.09 4.66 -16.43
N GLY A 466 -28.00 5.36 -17.12
CA GLY A 466 -29.06 6.15 -16.51
C GLY A 466 -28.55 7.18 -15.50
N SER A 467 -29.16 7.18 -14.32
CA SER A 467 -28.87 8.15 -13.25
C SER A 467 -27.44 8.12 -12.73
N GLU A 468 -26.75 6.97 -12.76
CA GLU A 468 -25.36 6.87 -12.28
C GLU A 468 -24.41 7.67 -13.17
N LYS A 469 -24.63 7.61 -14.48
CA LYS A 469 -23.86 8.39 -15.46
C LYS A 469 -24.04 9.90 -15.21
N ALA A 470 -25.28 10.32 -14.98
CA ALA A 470 -25.63 11.71 -14.67
C ALA A 470 -25.00 12.21 -13.36
N VAL A 471 -24.94 11.36 -12.32
CA VAL A 471 -24.29 11.67 -11.04
C VAL A 471 -22.79 11.85 -11.23
N VAL A 472 -22.11 10.90 -11.88
CA VAL A 472 -20.66 10.98 -12.12
C VAL A 472 -20.30 12.18 -13.01
N ALA A 473 -21.09 12.49 -14.03
CA ALA A 473 -20.85 13.67 -14.88
C ALA A 473 -20.87 14.99 -14.09
N ARG A 474 -21.84 15.14 -13.17
CA ARG A 474 -21.94 16.33 -12.31
C ARG A 474 -20.86 16.35 -11.23
N HIS A 475 -20.45 15.18 -10.75
CA HIS A 475 -19.34 15.03 -9.82
C HIS A 475 -18.02 15.52 -10.44
N GLU A 476 -17.66 15.03 -11.63
CA GLU A 476 -16.45 15.46 -12.35
C GLU A 476 -16.52 16.94 -12.77
N ALA A 477 -17.68 17.40 -13.24
CA ALA A 477 -17.90 18.82 -13.51
C ALA A 477 -17.70 19.69 -12.25
N GLY A 478 -18.07 19.18 -11.08
CA GLY A 478 -17.83 19.82 -9.78
C GLY A 478 -16.37 20.08 -9.50
N HIS A 479 -15.51 19.06 -9.65
CA HIS A 479 -14.06 19.23 -9.53
C HIS A 479 -13.52 20.25 -10.54
N ALA A 480 -14.01 20.20 -11.79
CA ALA A 480 -13.56 21.08 -12.85
C ALA A 480 -13.89 22.57 -12.57
N VAL A 481 -15.13 22.84 -12.17
CA VAL A 481 -15.62 24.19 -11.86
C VAL A 481 -14.90 24.75 -10.65
N VAL A 482 -14.81 23.97 -9.57
CA VAL A 482 -14.17 24.41 -8.33
C VAL A 482 -12.66 24.60 -8.54
N GLY A 483 -11.98 23.64 -9.17
CA GLY A 483 -10.55 23.75 -9.48
C GLY A 483 -10.25 24.97 -10.35
N THR A 484 -11.11 25.28 -11.32
CA THR A 484 -10.98 26.49 -12.14
C THR A 484 -11.20 27.77 -11.33
N ALA A 485 -12.16 27.80 -10.42
CA ALA A 485 -12.38 28.95 -9.55
C ALA A 485 -11.16 29.23 -8.65
N VAL A 486 -10.55 28.17 -8.10
CA VAL A 486 -9.30 28.25 -7.33
C VAL A 486 -8.14 28.73 -8.21
N ALA A 487 -7.97 28.17 -9.40
CA ALA A 487 -6.89 28.55 -10.32
C ALA A 487 -7.01 29.98 -10.88
N LYS A 488 -8.22 30.56 -10.91
CA LYS A 488 -8.42 31.98 -11.25
C LYS A 488 -7.97 32.91 -10.11
N LEU A 489 -8.03 32.45 -8.87
CA LEU A 489 -7.69 33.25 -7.69
C LEU A 489 -6.21 33.16 -7.34
N LEU A 490 -5.63 31.97 -7.44
CA LEU A 490 -4.23 31.71 -7.11
C LEU A 490 -3.37 31.67 -8.38
N PRO A 491 -2.39 32.58 -8.55
CA PRO A 491 -1.51 32.54 -9.70
C PRO A 491 -0.61 31.28 -9.67
N GLY A 492 -0.36 30.69 -10.83
CA GLY A 492 0.54 29.52 -10.95
C GLY A 492 -0.08 28.16 -10.62
N GLN A 493 -1.38 28.11 -10.28
CA GLN A 493 -2.09 26.84 -10.14
C GLN A 493 -2.36 26.19 -11.51
N PRO A 494 -2.27 24.85 -11.58
CA PRO A 494 -2.54 24.14 -12.81
C PRO A 494 -4.02 24.20 -13.20
N ARG A 495 -4.29 24.15 -14.49
CA ARG A 495 -5.65 24.26 -15.05
C ARG A 495 -6.16 22.90 -15.48
N VAL A 496 -7.47 22.73 -15.41
CA VAL A 496 -8.13 21.51 -15.89
C VAL A 496 -8.05 21.46 -17.41
N GLU A 497 -7.53 20.36 -17.95
CA GLU A 497 -7.39 20.16 -19.40
C GLU A 497 -8.39 19.16 -19.98
N LYS A 498 -8.79 18.16 -19.18
CA LYS A 498 -9.64 17.07 -19.65
C LYS A 498 -10.52 16.50 -18.55
N LEU A 499 -11.74 16.16 -18.93
CA LEU A 499 -12.73 15.48 -18.10
C LEU A 499 -13.20 14.21 -18.79
N SER A 500 -13.36 13.13 -18.03
CA SER A 500 -13.83 11.84 -18.54
C SER A 500 -14.67 11.12 -17.48
N ILE A 501 -15.83 10.60 -17.87
CA ILE A 501 -16.70 9.78 -17.01
C ILE A 501 -16.63 8.29 -17.32
N LEU A 502 -15.63 7.89 -18.11
CA LEU A 502 -15.38 6.48 -18.40
C LEU A 502 -14.65 5.82 -17.23
N PRO A 503 -15.18 4.72 -16.69
CA PRO A 503 -14.60 4.07 -15.54
C PRO A 503 -13.26 3.43 -15.90
N ARG A 504 -12.33 3.50 -14.94
CA ARG A 504 -10.97 2.98 -15.11
C ARG A 504 -10.64 1.86 -14.13
N SER A 505 -9.63 1.08 -14.47
CA SER A 505 -9.05 0.04 -13.60
C SER A 505 -8.29 0.70 -12.46
N GLY A 506 -9.01 0.96 -11.36
CA GLY A 506 -8.50 1.65 -10.18
C GLY A 506 -9.60 2.01 -9.17
N GLY A 507 -10.88 1.86 -9.53
CA GLY A 507 -12.02 2.21 -8.67
C GLY A 507 -12.63 3.57 -9.01
N ALA A 508 -11.89 4.42 -9.72
CA ALA A 508 -12.38 5.69 -10.24
C ALA A 508 -13.45 5.49 -11.33
N LEU A 509 -14.63 6.07 -11.11
CA LEU A 509 -15.78 6.06 -12.04
C LEU A 509 -15.70 7.21 -13.06
N GLY A 510 -15.01 8.29 -12.71
CA GLY A 510 -14.63 9.40 -13.58
C GLY A 510 -13.22 9.88 -13.23
N PHE A 511 -12.70 10.81 -14.02
CA PHE A 511 -11.38 11.40 -13.79
C PHE A 511 -11.30 12.81 -14.37
N THR A 512 -10.80 13.72 -13.56
CA THR A 512 -10.46 15.10 -13.91
C THR A 512 -8.94 15.23 -14.04
N TYR A 513 -8.46 15.47 -15.26
CA TYR A 513 -7.03 15.65 -15.52
C TYR A 513 -6.61 17.10 -15.36
N ILE A 514 -5.71 17.32 -14.41
CA ILE A 514 -5.04 18.58 -14.13
C ILE A 514 -3.54 18.30 -14.30
N PRO A 515 -2.90 18.68 -15.42
CA PRO A 515 -1.47 18.50 -15.58
C PRO A 515 -0.72 19.29 -14.49
N PRO A 516 0.39 18.77 -13.97
CA PRO A 516 1.24 19.53 -13.07
C PRO A 516 1.79 20.79 -13.74
N THR A 517 2.12 21.80 -12.94
CA THR A 517 2.76 23.04 -13.42
C THR A 517 4.15 22.73 -14.03
N THR A 518 4.67 23.66 -14.83
CA THR A 518 5.93 23.53 -15.58
C THR A 518 7.15 23.20 -14.71
N GLU A 519 7.10 23.50 -13.42
CA GLU A 519 8.16 23.28 -12.44
C GLU A 519 7.72 22.28 -11.37
N ASP A 520 8.63 21.38 -10.99
CA ASP A 520 8.44 20.47 -9.87
C ASP A 520 8.53 21.29 -8.58
N ARG A 521 7.40 21.54 -7.93
CA ARG A 521 7.31 22.36 -6.72
C ARG A 521 7.32 21.48 -5.46
N TYR A 522 8.35 21.64 -4.63
CA TYR A 522 8.46 20.95 -3.34
C TYR A 522 7.73 21.66 -2.19
N LEU A 523 7.54 22.99 -2.32
CA LEU A 523 6.92 23.81 -1.28
C LEU A 523 5.51 24.22 -1.68
N LEU A 524 4.57 23.99 -0.76
CA LEU A 524 3.17 24.40 -0.87
C LEU A 524 2.87 25.46 0.19
N PHE A 525 2.28 26.56 -0.24
CA PHE A 525 1.78 27.58 0.68
C PHE A 525 0.40 27.17 1.23
N VAL A 526 0.00 27.77 2.35
CA VAL A 526 -1.24 27.45 3.07
C VAL A 526 -2.48 27.70 2.19
N ASP A 527 -2.44 28.79 1.42
CA ASP A 527 -3.47 29.19 0.48
C ASP A 527 -3.66 28.15 -0.64
N GLU A 528 -2.56 27.61 -1.17
CA GLU A 528 -2.58 26.54 -2.17
C GLU A 528 -3.11 25.23 -1.59
N LEU A 529 -2.74 24.89 -0.35
CA LEU A 529 -3.25 23.72 0.36
C LEU A 529 -4.77 23.84 0.57
N HIS A 530 -5.24 24.99 1.02
CA HIS A 530 -6.68 25.27 1.14
C HIS A 530 -7.40 25.16 -0.21
N GLY A 531 -6.81 25.70 -1.28
CA GLY A 531 -7.35 25.57 -2.63
C GLY A 531 -7.48 24.11 -3.10
N ARG A 532 -6.49 23.27 -2.78
CA ARG A 532 -6.53 21.82 -3.08
C ARG A 532 -7.62 21.11 -2.29
N LEU A 533 -7.77 21.39 -0.99
CA LEU A 533 -8.85 20.83 -0.17
C LEU A 533 -10.24 21.16 -0.72
N VAL A 534 -10.45 22.43 -1.12
CA VAL A 534 -11.71 22.87 -1.72
C VAL A 534 -11.98 22.15 -3.04
N THR A 535 -10.95 21.96 -3.88
CA THR A 535 -11.07 21.23 -5.16
C THR A 535 -11.41 19.76 -4.97
N LEU A 536 -10.79 19.07 -4.00
CA LEU A 536 -11.11 17.68 -3.65
C LEU A 536 -12.57 17.53 -3.18
N LEU A 537 -13.10 18.50 -2.44
CA LEU A 537 -14.49 18.46 -1.97
C LEU A 537 -15.50 18.95 -3.02
N GLY A 538 -15.04 19.40 -4.19
CA GLY A 538 -15.87 19.96 -5.26
C GLY A 538 -16.87 18.96 -5.86
N GLY A 539 -16.47 17.71 -6.09
CA GLY A 539 -17.36 16.69 -6.65
C GLY A 539 -18.53 16.36 -5.73
N ARG A 540 -18.26 16.17 -4.43
CA ARG A 540 -19.30 15.99 -3.41
C ARG A 540 -20.22 17.20 -3.30
N ALA A 541 -19.67 18.42 -3.34
CA ALA A 541 -20.46 19.65 -3.27
C ALA A 541 -21.42 19.77 -4.48
N ALA A 542 -20.97 19.38 -5.68
CA ALA A 542 -21.81 19.36 -6.87
C ALA A 542 -22.98 18.37 -6.74
N GLU A 543 -22.72 17.16 -6.23
CA GLU A 543 -23.80 16.19 -5.97
C GLU A 543 -24.84 16.72 -4.99
N GLU A 544 -24.38 17.31 -3.88
CA GLU A 544 -25.26 17.83 -2.84
C GLU A 544 -26.18 18.95 -3.36
N VAL A 545 -25.66 19.83 -4.21
CA VAL A 545 -26.45 20.93 -4.79
C VAL A 545 -27.44 20.42 -5.84
N VAL A 546 -26.98 19.59 -6.78
CA VAL A 546 -27.83 19.16 -7.91
C VAL A 546 -28.89 18.15 -7.48
N PHE A 547 -28.55 17.23 -6.57
CA PHE A 547 -29.46 16.17 -6.13
C PHE A 547 -30.17 16.47 -4.81
N SER A 548 -30.36 17.75 -4.49
CA SER A 548 -31.17 18.22 -3.33
C SER A 548 -30.73 17.58 -2.01
N GLY A 549 -29.43 17.56 -1.73
CA GLY A 549 -28.85 17.04 -0.50
C GLY A 549 -28.50 15.54 -0.53
N ARG A 550 -28.77 14.83 -1.63
CA ARG A 550 -28.32 13.45 -1.80
C ARG A 550 -26.84 13.41 -2.17
N VAL A 551 -26.07 12.59 -1.47
CA VAL A 551 -24.65 12.34 -1.74
C VAL A 551 -24.42 10.87 -2.06
N SER A 552 -23.47 10.60 -2.95
CA SER A 552 -23.10 9.24 -3.39
C SER A 552 -21.90 8.70 -2.62
N THR A 553 -21.59 7.42 -2.81
CA THR A 553 -20.35 6.80 -2.32
C THR A 553 -19.14 7.09 -3.23
N GLY A 554 -19.33 7.80 -4.35
CA GLY A 554 -18.27 8.10 -5.32
C GLY A 554 -17.17 9.02 -4.76
N ALA A 555 -17.51 9.90 -3.80
CA ALA A 555 -16.59 10.85 -3.19
C ALA A 555 -15.59 10.23 -2.18
N LEU A 556 -15.55 8.89 -2.03
CA LEU A 556 -14.77 8.23 -0.98
C LEU A 556 -13.26 8.56 -1.07
N ASP A 557 -12.69 8.48 -2.27
CA ASP A 557 -11.25 8.68 -2.46
C ASP A 557 -10.87 10.16 -2.33
N ASP A 558 -11.74 11.09 -2.73
CA ASP A 558 -11.52 12.52 -2.52
C ASP A 558 -11.56 12.89 -1.04
N ILE A 559 -12.50 12.30 -0.29
CA ILE A 559 -12.59 12.52 1.16
C ILE A 559 -11.35 11.96 1.85
N ARG A 560 -10.86 10.77 1.45
CA ARG A 560 -9.63 10.19 2.00
C ARG A 560 -8.43 11.09 1.76
N GLN A 561 -8.24 11.56 0.52
CA GLN A 561 -7.14 12.47 0.16
C GLN A 561 -7.24 13.81 0.89
N ALA A 562 -8.43 14.41 0.95
CA ALA A 562 -8.65 15.66 1.66
C ALA A 562 -8.38 15.49 3.16
N THR A 563 -8.78 14.36 3.74
CA THR A 563 -8.55 14.05 5.15
C THR A 563 -7.07 13.90 5.44
N ASP A 564 -6.32 13.12 4.65
CA ASP A 564 -4.87 12.96 4.81
C ASP A 564 -4.13 14.30 4.69
N MET A 565 -4.51 15.11 3.69
CA MET A 565 -3.94 16.44 3.49
C MET A 565 -4.23 17.39 4.67
N ALA A 566 -5.47 17.37 5.19
CA ALA A 566 -5.85 18.18 6.34
C ALA A 566 -5.12 17.74 7.63
N TYR A 567 -4.93 16.43 7.83
CA TYR A 567 -4.12 15.92 8.94
C TYR A 567 -2.67 16.37 8.84
N LYS A 568 -2.03 16.23 7.68
CA LYS A 568 -0.65 16.69 7.46
C LYS A 568 -0.52 18.19 7.69
N ALA A 569 -1.47 18.99 7.20
CA ALA A 569 -1.49 20.44 7.39
C ALA A 569 -1.50 20.84 8.87
N ILE A 570 -2.32 20.16 9.68
CA ILE A 570 -2.55 20.52 11.08
C ILE A 570 -1.51 19.89 12.01
N ALA A 571 -1.23 18.60 11.84
CA ALA A 571 -0.41 17.83 12.75
C ALA A 571 1.09 17.83 12.37
N GLU A 572 1.44 17.72 11.10
CA GLU A 572 2.85 17.60 10.68
C GLU A 572 3.45 18.96 10.33
N TYR A 573 2.74 19.77 9.54
CA TYR A 573 3.20 21.08 9.07
C TYR A 573 2.95 22.21 10.10
N GLY A 574 2.11 21.97 11.10
CA GLY A 574 1.82 22.96 12.14
C GLY A 574 1.17 24.25 11.61
N LEU A 575 0.33 24.16 10.57
CA LEU A 575 -0.28 25.32 9.91
C LEU A 575 -1.50 25.87 10.65
N ASN A 576 -1.93 25.23 11.74
CA ASN A 576 -3.07 25.68 12.53
C ASN A 576 -2.64 26.68 13.61
N GLN A 577 -3.34 27.81 13.69
CA GLN A 577 -3.10 28.86 14.69
C GLN A 577 -3.40 28.42 16.12
N THR A 578 -4.37 27.53 16.32
CA THR A 578 -4.79 27.04 17.66
C THR A 578 -3.75 26.12 18.28
N ILE A 579 -3.15 25.24 17.47
CA ILE A 579 -2.11 24.29 17.92
C ILE A 579 -0.74 24.97 17.92
N GLY A 580 -0.50 25.84 16.93
CA GLY A 580 0.78 26.45 16.67
C GLY A 580 1.71 25.55 15.85
N PRO A 581 2.95 26.00 15.62
CA PRO A 581 3.94 25.35 14.77
C PRO A 581 4.61 24.17 15.49
N VAL A 582 3.82 23.17 15.89
CA VAL A 582 4.29 21.93 16.54
C VAL A 582 4.07 20.77 15.59
N SER A 583 5.13 20.00 15.32
CA SER A 583 5.03 18.74 14.58
C SER A 583 4.68 17.60 15.52
N ILE A 584 3.51 17.01 15.32
CA ILE A 584 2.97 15.88 16.05
C ILE A 584 3.08 14.67 15.10
N ALA A 585 3.87 13.67 15.48
CA ALA A 585 3.99 12.45 14.69
C ALA A 585 2.62 11.75 14.61
N THR A 586 2.00 11.75 13.43
CA THR A 586 0.66 11.19 13.21
C THR A 586 0.66 9.72 12.78
N LEU A 587 -0.46 9.05 13.09
CA LEU A 587 -0.78 7.65 12.82
C LEU A 587 -0.63 7.20 11.35
N SER A 588 -0.60 8.12 10.37
CA SER A 588 -0.55 7.80 8.93
C SER A 588 0.77 7.15 8.48
N SER A 589 1.87 7.32 9.23
CA SER A 589 3.13 6.61 8.95
C SER A 589 3.16 5.23 9.63
N GLY A 590 2.12 4.41 9.44
CA GLY A 590 2.12 3.01 9.92
C GLY A 590 2.50 2.86 11.41
N GLY A 591 2.16 3.86 12.23
CA GLY A 591 2.56 3.97 13.62
C GLY A 591 1.76 3.03 14.50
N ILE A 592 2.02 1.74 14.39
CA ILE A 592 2.28 0.96 15.60
C ILE A 592 3.69 1.36 16.00
N ASP A 593 3.79 2.03 17.12
CA ASP A 593 4.99 2.46 17.81
C ASP A 593 5.94 1.28 18.02
N ASP A 594 6.74 0.96 16.99
CA ASP A 594 7.78 -0.08 17.00
C ASP A 594 9.20 0.53 17.00
N SER A 595 9.30 1.86 17.17
CA SER A 595 10.55 2.52 17.55
C SER A 595 10.70 2.44 19.07
N GLY A 596 11.24 1.32 19.54
CA GLY A 596 11.59 1.06 20.94
C GLY A 596 12.75 1.91 21.47
N GLY A 597 12.66 3.24 21.37
CA GLY A 597 13.68 4.18 21.82
C GLY A 597 13.08 5.27 22.70
N ALA A 598 12.84 4.92 23.97
CA ALA A 598 12.21 5.76 24.98
C ALA A 598 10.77 6.15 24.64
N ALA A 599 9.92 6.20 25.67
CA ALA A 599 8.88 7.20 25.65
C ALA A 599 9.55 8.50 25.20
N VAL A 600 9.18 9.03 24.03
CA VAL A 600 9.19 10.47 23.81
C VAL A 600 8.71 11.05 25.16
N PRO A 601 9.46 11.94 25.85
CA PRO A 601 9.14 12.37 27.22
C PRO A 601 7.81 13.16 27.37
N TRP A 602 6.87 12.94 26.47
CA TRP A 602 5.60 13.59 26.34
C TRP A 602 4.56 12.58 26.79
N GLY A 603 4.13 12.75 28.05
CA GLY A 603 3.36 11.78 28.83
C GLY A 603 1.93 11.57 28.34
N ARG A 604 1.13 10.99 29.24
CA ARG A 604 -0.30 10.62 29.11
C ARG A 604 -1.25 11.74 28.60
N ASP A 605 -0.74 12.93 28.30
CA ASP A 605 -1.48 14.13 27.87
C ASP A 605 -1.69 14.22 26.34
N GLN A 606 -1.14 13.30 25.53
CA GLN A 606 -1.37 13.31 24.08
C GLN A 606 -2.83 13.08 23.67
N GLY A 607 -3.67 12.45 24.52
CA GLY A 607 -5.07 12.21 24.19
C GLY A 607 -5.83 13.50 23.88
N HIS A 608 -5.71 14.51 24.74
CA HIS A 608 -6.39 15.79 24.55
C HIS A 608 -5.91 16.53 23.28
N LEU A 609 -4.62 16.41 22.96
CA LEU A 609 -4.04 17.06 21.80
C LEU A 609 -4.42 16.34 20.49
N VAL A 610 -4.49 15.01 20.50
CA VAL A 610 -5.03 14.23 19.37
C VAL A 610 -6.50 14.57 19.15
N ASP A 611 -7.32 14.63 20.20
CA ASP A 611 -8.73 15.03 20.10
C ASP A 611 -8.88 16.45 19.52
N LEU A 612 -8.00 17.37 19.93
CA LEU A 612 -7.96 18.73 19.40
C LEU A 612 -7.58 18.73 17.92
N VAL A 613 -6.55 17.99 17.50
CA VAL A 613 -6.17 17.83 16.08
C VAL A 613 -7.37 17.32 15.28
N GLN A 614 -8.05 16.28 15.76
CA GLN A 614 -9.22 15.72 15.06
C GLN A 614 -10.35 16.73 14.89
N LYS A 615 -10.64 17.51 15.94
CA LYS A 615 -11.66 18.58 15.89
C LYS A 615 -11.29 19.67 14.90
N GLU A 616 -10.03 20.08 14.86
CA GLU A 616 -9.54 21.10 13.92
C GLU A 616 -9.54 20.60 12.48
N VAL A 617 -9.16 19.33 12.24
CA VAL A 617 -9.25 18.69 10.92
C VAL A 617 -10.69 18.65 10.44
N GLN A 618 -11.62 18.26 11.30
CA GLN A 618 -13.05 18.26 10.98
C GLN A 618 -13.53 19.67 10.62
N THR A 619 -13.13 20.68 11.38
CA THR A 619 -13.50 22.08 11.16
C THR A 619 -12.96 22.61 9.83
N LEU A 620 -11.70 22.30 9.50
CA LEU A 620 -11.07 22.66 8.24
C LEU A 620 -11.80 22.04 7.04
N LEU A 621 -12.10 20.74 7.10
CA LEU A 621 -12.82 20.03 6.04
C LEU A 621 -14.26 20.53 5.87
N GLN A 622 -14.96 20.81 6.97
CA GLN A 622 -16.31 21.39 6.91
C GLN A 622 -16.30 22.79 6.30
N SER A 623 -15.31 23.61 6.64
CA SER A 623 -15.13 24.95 6.07
C SER A 623 -14.83 24.87 4.58
N ALA A 624 -13.91 23.98 4.17
CA ALA A 624 -13.60 23.76 2.76
C ALA A 624 -14.81 23.27 1.96
N LEU A 625 -15.63 22.36 2.53
CA LEU A 625 -16.88 21.91 1.89
C LEU A 625 -17.89 23.06 1.74
N ALA A 626 -18.04 23.91 2.76
CA ALA A 626 -18.95 25.06 2.70
C ALA A 626 -18.57 26.04 1.58
N ILE A 627 -17.27 26.27 1.38
CA ILE A 627 -16.76 27.08 0.27
C ILE A 627 -16.97 26.39 -1.07
N ALA A 628 -16.73 25.08 -1.18
CA ALA A 628 -17.04 24.33 -2.39
C ALA A 628 -18.51 24.47 -2.77
N LEU A 629 -19.43 24.36 -1.80
CA LEU A 629 -20.87 24.57 -2.00
C LEU A 629 -21.20 25.99 -2.48
N SER A 630 -20.52 27.03 -1.96
CA SER A 630 -20.79 28.40 -2.39
C SER A 630 -20.33 28.66 -3.82
N ILE A 631 -19.19 28.09 -4.23
CA ILE A 631 -18.70 28.12 -5.62
C ILE A 631 -19.70 27.44 -6.56
N ILE A 632 -20.16 26.25 -6.20
CA ILE A 632 -21.11 25.48 -7.01
C ILE A 632 -22.44 26.24 -7.14
N ARG A 633 -22.97 26.80 -6.05
CA ARG A 633 -24.21 27.60 -6.06
C ARG A 633 -24.10 28.89 -6.87
N ALA A 634 -22.91 29.48 -6.96
CA ALA A 634 -22.65 30.65 -7.79
C ALA A 634 -22.59 30.33 -9.29
N ASN A 635 -22.38 29.06 -9.66
CA ASN A 635 -22.13 28.63 -11.05
C ASN A 635 -23.09 27.53 -11.55
N PRO A 636 -24.42 27.66 -11.37
CA PRO A 636 -25.36 26.58 -11.73
C PRO A 636 -25.36 26.30 -13.23
N ALA A 637 -25.36 27.35 -14.06
CA ALA A 637 -25.41 27.21 -15.51
C ALA A 637 -24.17 26.49 -16.09
N VAL A 638 -22.98 26.73 -15.53
CA VAL A 638 -21.75 26.08 -15.98
C VAL A 638 -21.73 24.62 -15.54
N LEU A 639 -22.14 24.33 -14.31
CA LEU A 639 -22.20 22.96 -13.80
C LEU A 639 -23.19 22.09 -14.59
N ASP A 640 -24.41 22.59 -14.80
CA ASP A 640 -25.45 21.84 -15.51
C ASP A 640 -25.10 21.67 -16.99
N GLY A 641 -24.60 22.73 -17.64
CA GLY A 641 -24.16 22.68 -19.04
C GLY A 641 -22.99 21.72 -19.25
N LEU A 642 -21.92 21.86 -18.46
CA LEU A 642 -20.76 20.99 -18.55
C LEU A 642 -21.09 19.53 -18.17
N GLY A 643 -21.96 19.34 -17.18
CA GLY A 643 -22.45 18.03 -16.78
C GLY A 643 -23.28 17.36 -17.89
N ALA A 644 -24.13 18.10 -18.58
CA ALA A 644 -24.90 17.61 -19.73
C ALA A 644 -23.99 17.24 -20.91
N ASP A 645 -23.01 18.10 -21.22
CA ASP A 645 -22.01 17.83 -22.27
C ASP A 645 -21.20 16.57 -21.97
N LEU A 646 -20.80 16.36 -20.70
CA LEU A 646 -20.12 15.14 -20.27
C LEU A 646 -21.02 13.90 -20.35
N GLU A 647 -22.31 14.04 -20.02
CA GLU A 647 -23.27 12.96 -20.11
C GLU A 647 -23.47 12.51 -21.57
N GLU A 648 -23.45 13.44 -22.52
CA GLU A 648 -23.56 13.15 -23.96
C GLU A 648 -22.26 12.58 -24.54
N LYS A 649 -21.14 13.30 -24.38
CA LYS A 649 -19.87 13.00 -25.06
C LYS A 649 -18.96 12.02 -24.31
N GLU A 650 -19.21 11.77 -23.02
CA GLU A 650 -18.41 10.94 -22.09
C GLU A 650 -16.98 11.48 -21.81
N LYS A 651 -16.45 12.33 -22.68
CA LYS A 651 -15.17 13.04 -22.56
C LYS A 651 -15.33 14.46 -23.08
N VAL A 652 -14.74 15.42 -22.38
CA VAL A 652 -14.65 16.83 -22.81
C VAL A 652 -13.23 17.32 -22.57
N GLU A 653 -12.58 17.83 -23.62
CA GLU A 653 -11.17 18.26 -23.59
C GLU A 653 -10.94 19.49 -24.49
N GLY A 654 -9.79 20.13 -24.33
CA GLY A 654 -9.34 21.22 -25.21
C GLY A 654 -10.22 22.47 -25.15
N GLU A 655 -10.44 23.11 -26.30
CA GLU A 655 -11.16 24.39 -26.37
C GLU A 655 -12.62 24.31 -25.90
N GLU A 656 -13.29 23.18 -26.11
CA GLU A 656 -14.68 23.00 -25.67
C GLU A 656 -14.79 23.10 -24.14
N LEU A 657 -13.89 22.43 -23.43
CA LEU A 657 -13.81 22.52 -21.97
C LEU A 657 -13.50 23.95 -21.53
N GLN A 658 -12.51 24.59 -22.17
CA GLN A 658 -12.10 25.94 -21.82
C GLN A 658 -13.21 26.99 -22.04
N LYS A 659 -14.12 26.79 -23.01
CA LYS A 659 -15.27 27.67 -23.21
C LYS A 659 -16.18 27.70 -21.98
N TRP A 660 -16.50 26.53 -21.41
CA TRP A 660 -17.27 26.43 -20.17
C TRP A 660 -16.53 27.00 -18.97
N LEU A 661 -15.25 26.63 -18.81
CA LEU A 661 -14.44 27.03 -17.65
C LEU A 661 -14.17 28.56 -17.60
N ARG A 662 -14.15 29.25 -18.74
CA ARG A 662 -14.04 30.72 -18.79
C ARG A 662 -15.22 31.41 -18.09
N LEU A 663 -16.41 30.82 -18.11
CA LEU A 663 -17.62 31.37 -17.51
C LEU A 663 -17.66 31.23 -15.97
N VAL A 664 -16.77 30.43 -15.38
CA VAL A 664 -16.72 30.20 -13.93
C VAL A 664 -16.44 31.49 -13.16
N VAL A 665 -17.29 31.81 -12.19
CA VAL A 665 -17.14 32.94 -11.27
C VAL A 665 -16.63 32.43 -9.93
N ALA A 666 -15.58 33.08 -9.40
CA ALA A 666 -15.06 32.79 -8.06
C ALA A 666 -15.79 33.69 -7.03
N PRO A 667 -16.46 33.13 -6.01
CA PRO A 667 -17.11 33.90 -4.96
C PRO A 667 -16.07 34.57 -4.05
N THR A 668 -16.45 35.66 -3.39
CA THR A 668 -15.58 36.38 -2.46
C THR A 668 -15.22 35.55 -1.23
N GLU A 669 -16.07 34.61 -0.83
CA GLU A 669 -15.81 33.72 0.32
C GLU A 669 -14.60 32.82 0.10
N LEU A 670 -14.39 32.39 -1.16
CA LEU A 670 -13.20 31.61 -1.53
C LEU A 670 -11.93 32.43 -1.28
N ALA A 671 -11.93 33.71 -1.65
CA ALA A 671 -10.79 34.60 -1.42
C ALA A 671 -10.47 34.75 0.07
N THR A 672 -11.49 34.83 0.92
CA THR A 672 -11.30 34.95 2.37
C THR A 672 -10.77 33.66 2.99
N PHE A 673 -11.29 32.50 2.56
CA PHE A 673 -10.87 31.20 3.06
C PHE A 673 -9.43 30.86 2.67
N VAL A 674 -9.09 31.09 1.41
CA VAL A 674 -7.74 30.85 0.87
C VAL A 674 -6.70 31.74 1.55
N LYS A 675 -7.03 33.00 1.86
CA LYS A 675 -6.14 33.90 2.62
C LYS A 675 -6.01 33.56 4.10
N GLY A 676 -6.75 32.57 4.61
CA GLY A 676 -6.71 32.15 6.02
C GLY A 676 -7.23 33.21 6.99
N THR A 677 -7.92 34.25 6.50
CA THR A 677 -8.52 35.27 7.35
C THR A 677 -9.90 34.75 7.75
N GLN A 678 -10.00 34.09 8.91
CA GLN A 678 -11.32 33.82 9.45
C GLN A 678 -12.03 35.17 9.64
N PRO A 679 -13.24 35.39 9.06
CA PRO A 679 -14.03 36.51 9.50
C PRO A 679 -14.28 36.32 11.00
N PRO A 680 -14.16 37.36 11.84
CA PRO A 680 -14.59 37.25 13.22
C PRO A 680 -16.03 36.76 13.18
N LEU A 681 -16.28 35.58 13.76
CA LEU A 681 -17.64 35.09 13.99
C LEU A 681 -18.40 36.25 14.62
N LEU A 682 -19.33 36.84 13.86
CA LEU A 682 -20.19 37.90 14.38
C LEU A 682 -20.79 37.38 15.68
N PRO A 683 -20.63 38.08 16.83
CA PRO A 683 -21.26 37.64 18.05
C PRO A 683 -22.75 37.54 17.77
N SER A 684 -23.30 36.34 17.93
CA SER A 684 -24.74 36.11 17.92
C SER A 684 -25.35 37.16 18.82
N GLN A 685 -26.14 38.08 18.24
CA GLN A 685 -26.88 39.04 19.04
C GLN A 685 -27.79 38.23 19.95
N THR A 686 -27.39 38.07 21.20
CA THR A 686 -28.28 37.68 22.28
C THR A 686 -29.25 38.85 22.41
N GLY A 687 -30.42 38.69 21.81
CA GLY A 687 -31.53 39.62 21.96
C GLY A 687 -31.85 39.82 23.44
N SER A 688 -31.95 41.09 23.81
CA SER A 688 -32.43 41.63 25.08
C SER A 688 -33.86 41.23 25.40
#